data_AF-Q1RLE4-F1
#
_entry.id   AF-Q1RLE4-F1
#
_cell.length_a   1.000
_cell.length_b   1.000
_cell.length_c   1.000
_cell.angle_alpha   90.00
_cell.angle_beta   90.00
_cell.angle_gamma   90.00
#
_symmetry.space_group_name_H-M   'P 1'
#
loop_
_entity.id
_entity.type
_entity.pdbx_description
1 polymer ?
#
loop_
_entity_poly.entity_id
_entity_poly.type
_entity_poly.pdbx_seq_one_letter_code
_entity_poly.pdbx_strand_id
1 'polypeptide(L)'
;MRPGRVRPTWVPDDDSAVCSQCQLKFTFTRRRHHCRACGKVFCSSCCSEKAKLEYMEYAVARVCVHCFVTIQEAEALNKPTKPTLKSPDDPTTPSHNKSVRFSDGTKPTHPTTAIATPPMPRRAKRVGLNLWPAKPKCFSARVCKTRNVGKISLPCNCCYSRSAAKNVHVEEMNPEPQFKSSLPPILQETEDERTYALMENPDMEGVTSYLWSLPPDPICFVISSNLCLLVKVVKYGSCMYYYVLSMGLDSVGQSEVAFIISAEEEDPIPLQIFMLYRFLFTNARKGKPVHCMDLLLTSEFLNPTDEFNGSKDYAGLLFVRHTCQDIDALQYDVDACRFYNGVMDFSSNTVQFSSTLFALLISKSEVPWAKLFPTRLLCGLGAQFKYYPCPLVNEKIRKPIYGNIGNTILGILCDFRNYKYQVISVQGMTVVVKNSNVTINLPCNRFSDIIKILNSSNDHVLALGADVMASTEYSSSILTCVQNPNDSSYQTEVLHDGPYEEDGSTAASFVVFNGSLKSSHTQLAKSTIVEDGIMVQLLPEKMELLRSALKAMEDFEIDCGHLVKEEEKEGEHVPRTSVCIQWISDDTKFNIGLSSPIDYRALEGVIGYNIQGKSEKKDKHFILRWNQVFFYQCTNDATDMGRLAEQMAQGCFQALVPHLSSLRKRGQLKIGIRINVHPDEVGYSAGSLGVPLPDKCLKGLDDHLIPLVNEATCHLQAFEDPVVFELIFYILEMQLKTSRK
;
A
#
# COMPACT_ATOMS: atom_id res chain seq x y z
N MET A 1 -1.58 15.29 40.10
CA MET A 1 -3.01 15.34 40.48
C MET A 1 -3.84 14.83 39.31
N ARG A 2 -4.89 14.04 39.55
CA ARG A 2 -5.78 13.55 38.46
C ARG A 2 -6.55 14.74 37.85
N PRO A 3 -6.45 14.99 36.53
CA PRO A 3 -7.20 16.06 35.86
C PRO A 3 -8.70 15.87 36.05
N GLY A 4 -9.46 16.95 36.25
CA GLY A 4 -10.93 16.89 36.38
C GLY A 4 -11.46 16.56 37.79
N ARG A 5 -10.61 16.17 38.75
CA ARG A 5 -11.00 15.95 40.15
C ARG A 5 -11.11 17.22 40.99
N VAL A 6 -10.26 18.21 40.72
CA VAL A 6 -10.24 19.51 41.40
C VAL A 6 -10.18 20.60 40.35
N ARG A 7 -10.77 21.76 40.63
CA ARG A 7 -10.71 22.94 39.73
C ARG A 7 -9.24 23.34 39.51
N PRO A 8 -8.74 23.38 38.26
CA PRO A 8 -7.36 23.77 37.99
C PRO A 8 -7.20 25.29 38.05
N THR A 9 -5.97 25.74 38.33
CA THR A 9 -5.59 27.15 38.12
C THR A 9 -5.56 27.43 36.62
N TRP A 10 -6.32 28.44 36.18
CA TRP A 10 -6.34 28.86 34.78
C TRP A 10 -5.11 29.67 34.44
N VAL A 11 -4.47 29.33 33.31
CA VAL A 11 -3.38 30.11 32.74
C VAL A 11 -3.98 31.33 32.03
N PRO A 12 -3.58 32.56 32.38
CA PRO A 12 -3.97 33.77 31.66
C PRO A 12 -3.58 33.70 30.18
N ASP A 13 -4.40 34.30 29.30
CA ASP A 13 -4.15 34.25 27.85
C ASP A 13 -2.83 34.91 27.43
N ASP A 14 -2.41 35.94 28.18
CA ASP A 14 -1.17 36.69 27.95
C ASP A 14 0.09 35.87 28.28
N ASP A 15 -0.03 34.87 29.16
CA ASP A 15 1.06 33.98 29.55
C ASP A 15 1.25 32.81 28.58
N SER A 16 0.40 32.68 27.55
CA SER A 16 0.47 31.60 26.55
C SER A 16 0.43 32.14 25.13
N ALA A 17 1.60 32.46 24.57
CA ALA A 17 1.75 32.88 23.18
C ALA A 17 1.61 31.72 22.15
N VAL A 18 1.76 30.47 22.60
CA VAL A 18 1.69 29.24 21.79
C VAL A 18 0.71 28.24 22.40
N CYS A 19 0.20 27.32 21.57
CA CYS A 19 -0.60 26.19 22.04
C CYS A 19 0.22 25.27 22.94
N SER A 20 -0.30 24.94 24.13
CA SER A 20 0.40 24.11 25.13
C SER A 20 0.67 22.67 24.67
N GLN A 21 0.06 22.20 23.57
CA GLN A 21 0.29 20.87 22.99
C GLN A 21 1.15 20.94 21.73
N CYS A 22 0.65 21.58 20.65
CA CYS A 22 1.32 21.57 19.35
C CYS A 22 2.40 22.66 19.18
N GLN A 23 2.59 23.52 20.18
CA GLN A 23 3.60 24.60 20.20
C GLN A 23 3.48 25.63 19.05
N LEU A 24 2.41 25.57 18.26
CA LEU A 24 2.12 26.57 17.23
C LEU A 24 1.65 27.89 17.88
N LYS A 25 2.16 29.02 17.38
CA LYS A 25 1.74 30.37 17.81
C LYS A 25 0.24 30.58 17.57
N PHE A 26 -0.43 31.22 18.52
CA PHE A 26 -1.79 31.69 18.34
C PHE A 26 -1.83 32.86 17.35
N THR A 27 -2.88 32.91 16.54
CA THR A 27 -3.11 33.94 15.52
C THR A 27 -4.60 34.32 15.54
N PHE A 28 -5.01 35.32 14.75
CA PHE A 28 -6.42 35.68 14.64
C PHE A 28 -7.33 34.51 14.19
N THR A 29 -6.79 33.58 13.38
CA THR A 29 -7.51 32.36 12.93
C THR A 29 -7.29 31.17 13.87
N ARG A 30 -6.17 31.10 14.59
CA ARG A 30 -5.90 30.08 15.61
C ARG A 30 -6.15 30.66 17.00
N ARG A 31 -7.40 30.61 17.43
CA ARG A 31 -7.87 31.15 18.72
C ARG A 31 -7.44 30.28 19.92
N ARG A 32 -7.42 30.90 21.10
CA ARG A 32 -7.09 30.29 22.39
C ARG A 32 -8.30 29.57 23.00
N HIS A 33 -8.07 28.39 23.58
CA HIS A 33 -9.09 27.58 24.26
C HIS A 33 -8.52 26.96 25.53
N HIS A 34 -9.14 27.21 26.69
CA HIS A 34 -8.72 26.59 27.95
C HIS A 34 -9.33 25.20 28.15
N CYS A 35 -8.48 24.25 28.52
CA CYS A 35 -8.93 22.96 29.04
C CYS A 35 -9.50 23.14 30.46
N ARG A 36 -10.75 22.70 30.69
CA ARG A 36 -11.37 22.78 32.02
C ARG A 36 -10.77 21.81 33.04
N ALA A 37 -10.07 20.76 32.59
CA ALA A 37 -9.44 19.78 33.48
C ALA A 37 -8.02 20.17 33.95
N CYS A 38 -7.23 20.87 33.13
CA CYS A 38 -5.84 21.25 33.47
C CYS A 38 -5.54 22.75 33.44
N GLY A 39 -6.49 23.60 33.01
CA GLY A 39 -6.35 25.07 33.04
C GLY A 39 -5.43 25.69 31.98
N LYS A 40 -4.69 24.88 31.21
CA LYS A 40 -3.78 25.34 30.14
C LYS A 40 -4.51 25.79 28.87
N VAL A 41 -3.83 26.57 28.03
CA VAL A 41 -4.35 27.15 26.78
C VAL A 41 -3.91 26.36 25.53
N PHE A 42 -4.87 26.04 24.66
CA PHE A 42 -4.70 25.20 23.48
C PHE A 42 -5.38 25.80 22.24
N CYS A 43 -5.06 25.30 21.04
CA CYS A 43 -5.86 25.57 19.84
C CYS A 43 -7.06 24.62 19.74
N SER A 44 -8.00 24.91 18.83
CA SER A 44 -9.26 24.16 18.68
C SER A 44 -9.04 22.66 18.46
N SER A 45 -8.02 22.29 17.68
CA SER A 45 -7.66 20.88 17.41
C SER A 45 -7.04 20.15 18.61
N CYS A 46 -6.36 20.85 19.51
CA CYS A 46 -5.75 20.23 20.69
C CYS A 46 -6.68 20.23 21.92
N CYS A 47 -7.83 20.89 21.81
CA CYS A 47 -8.84 21.02 22.84
C CYS A 47 -10.24 20.87 22.23
N SER A 48 -10.40 19.79 21.45
CA SER A 48 -11.62 19.38 20.75
C SER A 48 -12.55 18.54 21.63
N GLU A 49 -12.00 17.86 22.63
CA GLU A 49 -12.69 16.84 23.40
C GLU A 49 -13.57 17.40 24.53
N LYS A 50 -14.49 16.57 25.04
CA LYS A 50 -15.34 16.88 26.19
C LYS A 50 -15.37 15.71 27.16
N ALA A 51 -15.10 15.95 28.45
CA ALA A 51 -15.15 14.94 29.50
C ALA A 51 -16.06 15.38 30.65
N LYS A 52 -16.57 14.42 31.42
CA LYS A 52 -17.26 14.68 32.69
C LYS A 52 -16.20 15.02 33.76
N LEU A 53 -16.35 16.15 34.45
CA LEU A 53 -15.39 16.59 35.47
C LEU A 53 -16.02 16.47 36.87
N GLU A 54 -15.38 15.70 37.74
CA GLU A 54 -15.83 15.45 39.13
C GLU A 54 -15.99 16.76 39.93
N TYR A 55 -15.08 17.73 39.76
CA TYR A 55 -15.21 19.04 40.45
C TYR A 55 -16.39 19.90 39.94
N MET A 56 -16.97 19.54 38.79
CA MET A 56 -18.16 20.18 38.21
C MET A 56 -19.39 19.26 38.31
N GLU A 57 -19.46 18.42 39.35
CA GLU A 57 -20.58 17.48 39.56
C GLU A 57 -20.82 16.57 38.34
N TYR A 58 -19.72 16.12 37.71
CA TYR A 58 -19.71 15.30 36.49
C TYR A 58 -20.35 15.97 35.26
N ALA A 59 -20.48 17.30 35.25
CA ALA A 59 -20.88 18.03 34.06
C ALA A 59 -19.85 17.89 32.92
N VAL A 60 -20.36 17.83 31.68
CA VAL A 60 -19.55 17.70 30.47
C VAL A 60 -18.90 19.04 30.13
N ALA A 61 -17.57 19.08 30.13
CA ALA A 61 -16.80 20.29 29.85
C ALA A 61 -15.67 20.04 28.83
N ARG A 62 -15.29 21.10 28.10
CA ARG A 62 -14.21 21.05 27.11
C ARG A 62 -12.86 20.75 27.79
N VAL A 63 -12.15 19.76 27.27
CA VAL A 63 -10.83 19.35 27.75
C VAL A 63 -9.85 19.19 26.60
N CYS A 64 -8.55 19.26 26.90
CA CYS A 64 -7.53 18.89 25.92
C CYS A 64 -7.51 17.38 25.70
N VAL A 65 -7.00 16.96 24.55
CA VAL A 65 -6.90 15.54 24.16
C VAL A 65 -6.22 14.71 25.26
N HIS A 66 -5.14 15.22 25.84
CA HIS A 66 -4.44 14.52 26.92
C HIS A 66 -5.31 14.31 28.18
N CYS A 67 -6.02 15.36 28.64
CA CYS A 67 -6.90 15.23 29.80
C CYS A 67 -8.11 14.32 29.54
N PHE A 68 -8.62 14.30 28.31
CA PHE A 68 -9.70 13.40 27.92
C PHE A 68 -9.29 11.93 28.10
N VAL A 69 -8.12 11.56 27.56
CA VAL A 69 -7.57 10.20 27.68
C VAL A 69 -7.34 9.82 29.14
N THR A 70 -6.67 10.68 29.92
CA THR A 70 -6.39 10.41 31.34
C THR A 70 -7.67 10.25 32.18
N ILE A 71 -8.74 10.98 31.86
CA ILE A 71 -10.03 10.85 32.56
C ILE A 71 -10.70 9.52 32.18
N GLN A 72 -10.68 9.12 30.91
CA GLN A 72 -11.27 7.84 30.49
C GLN A 72 -10.55 6.62 31.08
N GLU A 73 -9.23 6.62 31.10
CA GLU A 73 -8.42 5.53 31.71
C GLU A 73 -8.74 5.38 33.20
N ALA A 74 -8.90 6.50 33.91
CA ALA A 74 -9.28 6.49 35.31
C ALA A 74 -10.72 5.98 35.54
N GLU A 75 -11.64 6.18 34.60
CA GLU A 75 -12.99 5.61 34.64
C GLU A 75 -12.98 4.09 34.37
N ALA A 76 -12.12 3.61 33.47
CA ALA A 76 -11.98 2.19 33.15
C ALA A 76 -11.43 1.36 34.33
N LEU A 77 -10.48 1.93 35.09
CA LEU A 77 -9.88 1.28 36.27
C LEU A 77 -10.81 1.16 37.49
N ASN A 78 -11.96 1.86 37.51
CA ASN A 78 -12.92 1.83 38.61
C ASN A 78 -14.10 0.84 38.38
N LYS A 79 -14.09 0.04 37.32
CA LYS A 79 -15.10 -1.03 37.12
C LYS A 79 -14.70 -2.29 37.92
N PRO A 80 -15.57 -2.83 38.80
CA PRO A 80 -15.27 -4.06 39.52
C PRO A 80 -15.40 -5.28 38.61
N THR A 81 -14.30 -5.98 38.35
CA THR A 81 -14.29 -7.30 37.70
C THR A 81 -14.43 -8.43 38.73
N LYS A 82 -15.27 -9.43 38.40
CA LYS A 82 -15.59 -10.62 39.20
C LYS A 82 -14.42 -11.63 39.12
N PRO A 83 -13.99 -12.27 40.23
CA PRO A 83 -12.85 -13.20 40.20
C PRO A 83 -13.28 -14.62 39.82
N THR A 84 -12.55 -15.25 38.90
CA THR A 84 -12.63 -16.69 38.62
C THR A 84 -11.40 -17.37 39.23
N LEU A 85 -11.62 -18.32 40.14
CA LEU A 85 -10.59 -19.06 40.87
C LEU A 85 -9.75 -19.95 39.92
N LYS A 86 -8.42 -19.94 40.10
CA LYS A 86 -7.53 -21.07 39.80
C LYS A 86 -7.00 -21.62 41.13
N SER A 87 -6.95 -22.95 41.25
CA SER A 87 -6.38 -23.67 42.40
C SER A 87 -4.84 -23.72 42.32
N PRO A 88 -4.14 -23.78 43.47
CA PRO A 88 -2.67 -23.60 43.56
C PRO A 88 -1.90 -24.92 43.78
N ASP A 89 -0.57 -24.77 43.89
CA ASP A 89 0.44 -25.63 44.52
C ASP A 89 1.34 -26.45 43.55
N ASP A 90 2.68 -26.48 43.62
CA ASP A 90 3.72 -25.82 44.44
C ASP A 90 5.12 -26.15 43.77
N PRO A 91 6.33 -25.95 44.36
CA PRO A 91 7.40 -25.17 43.72
C PRO A 91 8.70 -25.99 43.51
N THR A 92 9.71 -25.43 42.83
CA THR A 92 11.10 -25.28 43.32
C THR A 92 12.09 -24.97 42.19
N THR A 93 12.82 -23.87 42.41
CA THR A 93 14.00 -23.31 41.73
C THR A 93 15.30 -24.07 42.12
N PRO A 94 16.52 -23.67 41.71
CA PRO A 94 17.00 -23.19 40.40
C PRO A 94 18.36 -23.82 39.99
N SER A 95 18.82 -23.47 38.77
CA SER A 95 20.19 -23.03 38.44
C SER A 95 21.04 -23.87 37.47
N HIS A 96 21.69 -23.08 36.62
CA HIS A 96 23.00 -23.24 35.99
C HIS A 96 23.16 -24.00 34.66
N ASN A 97 23.12 -23.15 33.62
CA ASN A 97 24.24 -22.81 32.74
C ASN A 97 24.77 -23.82 31.70
N LYS A 98 24.71 -23.30 30.46
CA LYS A 98 25.74 -23.32 29.40
C LYS A 98 25.78 -24.55 28.48
N SER A 99 25.30 -24.29 27.26
CA SER A 99 25.96 -24.52 25.98
C SER A 99 26.94 -25.70 25.85
N VAL A 100 26.73 -26.57 24.87
CA VAL A 100 27.37 -26.54 23.53
C VAL A 100 27.09 -27.88 22.83
N ARG A 101 26.72 -27.77 21.55
CA ARG A 101 26.82 -28.69 20.40
C ARG A 101 27.56 -30.04 20.60
N PHE A 102 27.10 -31.11 19.95
CA PHE A 102 27.55 -31.55 18.61
C PHE A 102 26.97 -32.94 18.21
N SER A 103 26.61 -33.03 16.92
CA SER A 103 26.76 -34.14 15.95
C SER A 103 26.33 -35.60 16.23
N ASP A 104 25.77 -36.13 15.13
CA ASP A 104 25.84 -37.51 14.60
C ASP A 104 24.85 -38.57 15.10
N GLY A 105 24.05 -39.05 14.14
CA GLY A 105 24.34 -40.37 13.57
C GLY A 105 23.44 -41.53 13.98
N THR A 106 22.77 -42.07 12.94
CA THR A 106 22.47 -43.49 12.68
C THR A 106 21.39 -44.25 13.50
N LYS A 107 20.27 -44.51 12.79
CA LYS A 107 19.44 -45.74 12.61
C LYS A 107 19.40 -46.83 13.71
N PRO A 108 18.22 -47.49 13.90
CA PRO A 108 18.03 -48.80 13.24
C PRO A 108 16.62 -49.13 12.69
N THR A 109 16.66 -49.88 11.58
CA THR A 109 15.77 -50.91 10.97
C THR A 109 14.38 -51.29 11.55
N HIS A 110 13.34 -51.14 10.70
CA HIS A 110 12.26 -52.06 10.20
C HIS A 110 11.88 -53.38 10.96
N PRO A 111 10.63 -53.92 10.83
CA PRO A 111 9.88 -54.12 9.55
C PRO A 111 8.32 -53.97 9.51
N THR A 112 7.84 -53.69 8.28
CA THR A 112 6.61 -54.14 7.53
C THR A 112 5.23 -54.16 8.23
N THR A 113 4.14 -53.57 7.69
CA THR A 113 3.30 -54.11 6.57
C THR A 113 2.27 -53.09 6.06
N ALA A 114 1.95 -53.15 4.76
CA ALA A 114 1.15 -52.21 3.95
C ALA A 114 -0.36 -52.55 3.83
N ILE A 115 -1.15 -51.61 3.28
CA ILE A 115 -2.34 -51.70 2.34
C ILE A 115 -2.91 -50.26 2.23
N ALA A 116 -2.68 -49.46 1.17
CA ALA A 116 -3.19 -49.42 -0.22
C ALA A 116 -4.49 -48.59 -0.43
N THR A 117 -4.38 -47.48 -1.19
CA THR A 117 -5.45 -46.73 -1.89
C THR A 117 -4.98 -46.34 -3.32
N PRO A 118 -5.89 -46.12 -4.29
CA PRO A 118 -5.66 -46.36 -5.72
C PRO A 118 -5.14 -45.15 -6.54
N PRO A 119 -4.65 -45.34 -7.79
CA PRO A 119 -3.97 -44.33 -8.59
C PRO A 119 -4.85 -43.59 -9.61
N MET A 120 -4.51 -42.33 -9.88
CA MET A 120 -5.00 -41.50 -11.00
C MET A 120 -4.30 -41.83 -12.35
N PRO A 121 -4.93 -41.54 -13.50
CA PRO A 121 -4.51 -42.03 -14.81
C PRO A 121 -3.40 -41.23 -15.50
N ARG A 122 -2.68 -41.93 -16.38
CA ARG A 122 -1.49 -41.54 -17.14
C ARG A 122 -1.81 -40.74 -18.40
N ARG A 123 -0.94 -39.79 -18.77
CA ARG A 123 -0.74 -39.33 -20.16
C ARG A 123 0.71 -39.56 -20.62
N ALA A 124 0.87 -39.78 -21.92
CA ALA A 124 1.81 -40.71 -22.51
C ALA A 124 3.21 -40.17 -22.91
N LYS A 125 4.18 -41.09 -22.81
CA LYS A 125 5.43 -41.34 -23.55
C LYS A 125 6.20 -40.18 -24.22
N ARG A 126 7.40 -39.95 -23.66
CA ARG A 126 8.61 -39.46 -24.34
C ARG A 126 9.09 -40.45 -25.41
N VAL A 127 9.52 -39.92 -26.54
CA VAL A 127 10.57 -40.52 -27.40
C VAL A 127 11.80 -39.64 -27.26
N GLY A 128 12.90 -40.22 -26.80
CA GLY A 128 14.16 -39.52 -26.58
C GLY A 128 15.02 -39.47 -27.85
N LEU A 129 15.92 -38.50 -27.88
CA LEU A 129 17.17 -38.54 -28.64
C LEU A 129 18.18 -37.61 -27.96
N ASN A 130 19.19 -38.21 -27.34
CA ASN A 130 20.40 -37.54 -26.88
C ASN A 130 21.22 -37.13 -28.10
N LEU A 131 21.74 -35.90 -28.12
CA LEU A 131 23.00 -35.54 -28.75
C LEU A 131 23.41 -34.13 -28.29
N TRP A 132 24.48 -34.07 -27.50
CA TRP A 132 25.29 -32.87 -27.29
C TRP A 132 25.71 -32.30 -28.66
N PRO A 133 25.86 -30.98 -28.79
CA PRO A 133 26.95 -30.49 -29.61
C PRO A 133 27.87 -29.51 -28.90
N ALA A 134 29.10 -29.56 -29.39
CA ALA A 134 30.28 -28.84 -28.98
C ALA A 134 30.20 -27.33 -29.26
N LYS A 135 31.08 -26.61 -28.55
CA LYS A 135 31.49 -25.22 -28.81
C LYS A 135 31.69 -24.94 -30.31
N PRO A 136 31.24 -23.79 -30.85
CA PRO A 136 31.78 -23.29 -32.11
C PRO A 136 32.98 -22.37 -31.86
N LYS A 137 33.99 -22.57 -32.70
CA LYS A 137 35.23 -21.82 -32.82
C LYS A 137 34.99 -20.48 -33.53
N CYS A 138 35.81 -19.49 -33.20
CA CYS A 138 36.02 -18.28 -33.99
C CYS A 138 36.30 -18.62 -35.47
N PHE A 139 35.63 -17.90 -36.39
CA PHE A 139 36.07 -17.78 -37.77
C PHE A 139 36.11 -16.31 -38.19
N SER A 140 37.17 -16.01 -38.93
CA SER A 140 37.65 -14.70 -39.34
C SER A 140 36.70 -13.91 -40.24
N ALA A 141 36.84 -12.59 -40.14
CA ALA A 141 36.52 -11.56 -41.12
C ALA A 141 36.27 -12.02 -42.57
N ARG A 142 35.13 -11.60 -43.13
CA ARG A 142 35.06 -11.19 -44.53
C ARG A 142 34.00 -10.11 -44.75
N VAL A 143 34.48 -9.01 -45.31
CA VAL A 143 33.80 -7.78 -45.69
C VAL A 143 32.69 -8.03 -46.71
N CYS A 144 31.52 -7.40 -46.52
CA CYS A 144 30.63 -7.04 -47.62
C CYS A 144 30.01 -5.66 -47.36
N LYS A 145 30.15 -4.78 -48.35
CA LYS A 145 29.85 -3.35 -48.34
C LYS A 145 28.37 -3.05 -48.63
N THR A 146 27.85 -2.03 -47.93
CA THR A 146 26.85 -1.01 -48.32
C THR A 146 25.39 -1.41 -48.62
N ARG A 147 24.45 -0.84 -47.83
CA ARG A 147 23.54 0.23 -48.27
C ARG A 147 23.01 1.03 -47.06
N ASN A 148 23.00 2.36 -47.21
CA ASN A 148 22.63 3.37 -46.23
C ASN A 148 21.18 3.27 -45.77
N VAL A 149 20.96 3.15 -44.45
CA VAL A 149 19.82 3.74 -43.72
C VAL A 149 20.40 4.30 -42.41
N GLY A 150 20.00 5.52 -42.06
CA GLY A 150 20.69 6.42 -41.11
C GLY A 150 20.95 5.84 -39.73
N LYS A 151 22.22 5.90 -39.31
CA LYS A 151 22.65 5.68 -37.93
C LYS A 151 22.42 6.97 -37.14
N ILE A 152 21.80 6.84 -35.96
CA ILE A 152 21.95 7.81 -34.86
C ILE A 152 23.45 8.00 -34.65
N SER A 153 23.92 9.25 -34.66
CA SER A 153 25.31 9.58 -34.38
C SER A 153 25.60 9.41 -32.88
N LEU A 154 25.92 8.18 -32.51
CA LEU A 154 26.80 7.89 -31.38
C LEU A 154 28.18 7.52 -31.95
N PRO A 155 29.29 8.12 -31.48
CA PRO A 155 30.60 7.90 -32.07
C PRO A 155 31.07 6.45 -31.85
N CYS A 156 31.40 5.80 -32.97
CA CYS A 156 32.08 4.51 -33.06
C CYS A 156 33.53 4.62 -32.54
N ASN A 157 33.93 3.73 -31.64
CA ASN A 157 35.19 3.77 -30.90
C ASN A 157 36.38 3.12 -31.63
N CYS A 158 36.49 3.26 -32.97
CA CYS A 158 37.63 2.68 -33.71
C CYS A 158 38.87 3.60 -33.80
N CYS A 159 38.83 4.82 -33.25
CA CYS A 159 39.91 5.79 -33.45
C CYS A 159 40.12 6.74 -32.26
N TYR A 160 40.54 6.31 -31.07
CA TYR A 160 41.32 7.20 -30.18
C TYR A 160 42.28 6.42 -29.27
N SER A 161 43.53 6.89 -29.27
CA SER A 161 44.68 6.31 -28.58
C SER A 161 44.62 6.47 -27.06
N ARG A 162 45.02 5.40 -26.37
CA ARG A 162 45.39 5.27 -24.94
C ARG A 162 45.56 6.59 -24.18
N SER A 163 44.69 6.82 -23.19
CA SER A 163 45.06 7.55 -21.98
C SER A 163 44.25 7.04 -20.78
N ALA A 164 44.87 7.13 -19.61
CA ALA A 164 44.64 6.32 -18.41
C ALA A 164 43.22 6.34 -17.82
N ALA A 165 42.79 5.17 -17.34
CA ALA A 165 41.59 4.95 -16.55
C ALA A 165 41.49 5.91 -15.35
N LYS A 166 40.38 6.65 -15.29
CA LYS A 166 39.92 7.36 -14.09
C LYS A 166 38.55 6.81 -13.74
N ASN A 167 38.37 6.43 -12.48
CA ASN A 167 37.05 6.23 -11.89
C ASN A 167 36.21 7.48 -12.18
N VAL A 168 35.13 7.32 -12.96
CA VAL A 168 34.28 8.43 -13.35
C VAL A 168 33.38 8.78 -12.16
N HIS A 169 33.64 9.96 -11.59
CA HIS A 169 32.70 10.65 -10.73
C HIS A 169 31.53 11.12 -11.58
N VAL A 170 30.31 10.80 -11.16
CA VAL A 170 29.09 11.37 -11.74
C VAL A 170 29.16 12.89 -11.52
N GLU A 171 29.31 13.64 -12.62
CA GLU A 171 29.27 15.11 -12.58
C GLU A 171 27.82 15.61 -12.40
N GLU A 172 27.72 16.84 -11.89
CA GLU A 172 26.53 17.49 -11.33
C GLU A 172 25.26 17.37 -12.19
N MET A 173 24.20 16.78 -11.61
CA MET A 173 22.84 17.08 -12.05
C MET A 173 22.42 18.40 -11.39
N ASN A 174 22.23 19.45 -12.19
CA ASN A 174 21.73 20.75 -11.74
C ASN A 174 20.47 20.54 -10.86
N PRO A 175 20.31 21.22 -9.70
CA PRO A 175 19.13 21.04 -8.82
C PRO A 175 17.78 21.27 -9.51
N GLU A 176 17.74 21.89 -10.69
CA GLU A 176 16.58 21.93 -11.57
C GLU A 176 16.96 21.64 -13.04
N PRO A 177 16.82 20.40 -13.52
CA PRO A 177 16.49 20.21 -14.92
C PRO A 177 15.02 20.62 -15.04
N GLN A 178 14.76 21.73 -15.73
CA GLN A 178 13.41 21.99 -16.21
C GLN A 178 13.15 20.95 -17.31
N PHE A 179 12.69 19.74 -16.95
CA PHE A 179 12.21 18.72 -17.89
C PHE A 179 11.04 19.20 -18.77
N LYS A 180 10.69 20.49 -18.68
CA LYS A 180 9.73 21.20 -19.52
C LYS A 180 10.09 21.14 -21.00
N SER A 181 11.38 21.07 -21.35
CA SER A 181 11.81 21.17 -22.75
C SER A 181 12.85 20.13 -23.20
N SER A 182 13.37 19.29 -22.32
CA SER A 182 14.36 18.27 -22.67
C SER A 182 14.16 16.99 -21.87
N LEU A 183 14.59 15.87 -22.45
CA LEU A 183 14.61 14.58 -21.80
C LEU A 183 15.63 14.56 -20.63
N PRO A 184 15.38 13.76 -19.57
CA PRO A 184 16.38 13.49 -18.57
C PRO A 184 17.58 12.72 -19.14
N PRO A 185 18.74 12.77 -18.47
CA PRO A 185 19.88 11.94 -18.81
C PRO A 185 19.56 10.45 -18.86
N ILE A 186 20.18 9.74 -19.80
CA ILE A 186 20.04 8.28 -19.96
C ILE A 186 21.30 7.58 -19.47
N LEU A 187 21.14 6.47 -18.74
CA LEU A 187 22.25 5.60 -18.40
C LEU A 187 22.59 4.69 -19.59
N GLN A 188 23.86 4.69 -20.01
CA GLN A 188 24.37 3.85 -21.09
C GLN A 188 25.47 2.92 -20.56
N GLU A 189 25.44 1.67 -21.01
CA GLU A 189 26.54 0.74 -20.78
C GLU A 189 27.76 1.14 -21.62
N THR A 190 28.94 1.03 -21.03
CA THR A 190 30.21 1.24 -21.74
C THR A 190 30.75 -0.07 -22.29
N GLU A 191 31.67 0.01 -23.26
CA GLU A 191 32.24 -1.15 -23.96
C GLU A 191 32.92 -2.21 -23.05
N ASP A 192 33.21 -1.88 -21.80
CA ASP A 192 33.81 -2.79 -20.82
C ASP A 192 32.79 -3.69 -20.09
N GLU A 193 31.49 -3.68 -20.48
CA GLU A 193 30.36 -4.47 -19.92
C GLU A 193 30.23 -4.43 -18.38
N ARG A 194 30.90 -3.45 -17.74
CA ARG A 194 31.04 -3.35 -16.28
C ARG A 194 31.00 -1.92 -15.75
N THR A 195 30.94 -0.94 -16.63
CA THR A 195 30.88 0.47 -16.29
C THR A 195 29.76 1.17 -17.06
N TYR A 196 29.21 2.22 -16.48
CA TYR A 196 28.10 2.98 -17.05
C TYR A 196 28.49 4.43 -17.25
N ALA A 197 28.06 5.01 -18.37
CA ALA A 197 28.20 6.41 -18.69
C ALA A 197 26.83 7.09 -18.69
N LEU A 198 26.82 8.39 -18.40
CA LEU A 198 25.61 9.19 -18.46
C LEU A 198 25.57 9.93 -19.80
N MET A 199 24.52 9.72 -20.58
CA MET A 199 24.18 10.57 -21.70
C MET A 199 23.34 11.74 -21.18
N GLU A 200 23.95 12.92 -21.02
CA GLU A 200 23.29 14.05 -20.35
C GLU A 200 22.14 14.67 -21.13
N ASN A 201 22.25 14.76 -22.45
CA ASN A 201 21.28 15.44 -23.31
C ASN A 201 20.83 14.54 -24.46
N PRO A 202 20.00 13.52 -24.18
CA PRO A 202 19.47 12.64 -25.21
C PRO A 202 18.47 13.37 -26.10
N ASP A 203 18.49 13.08 -27.39
CA ASP A 203 17.56 13.63 -28.37
C ASP A 203 16.25 12.82 -28.40
N MET A 204 15.11 13.53 -28.47
CA MET A 204 13.79 12.89 -28.42
C MET A 204 13.54 11.96 -29.61
N GLU A 205 14.00 12.34 -30.80
CA GLU A 205 13.79 11.58 -32.03
C GLU A 205 14.54 10.23 -31.99
N GLY A 206 15.83 10.25 -31.63
CA GLY A 206 16.66 9.06 -31.50
C GLY A 206 16.19 8.14 -30.37
N VAL A 207 15.78 8.69 -29.23
CA VAL A 207 15.17 7.93 -28.13
C VAL A 207 13.88 7.24 -28.56
N THR A 208 13.00 7.97 -29.26
CA THR A 208 11.75 7.41 -29.78
C THR A 208 12.06 6.29 -30.78
N SER A 209 12.91 6.55 -31.77
CA SER A 209 13.32 5.56 -32.77
C SER A 209 13.91 4.29 -32.13
N TYR A 210 14.73 4.43 -31.08
CA TYR A 210 15.27 3.29 -30.34
C TYR A 210 14.18 2.49 -29.62
N LEU A 211 13.29 3.15 -28.88
CA LEU A 211 12.20 2.49 -28.14
C LEU A 211 11.23 1.72 -29.06
N TRP A 212 11.13 2.13 -30.33
CA TRP A 212 10.32 1.46 -31.36
C TRP A 212 11.11 0.45 -32.22
N SER A 213 12.42 0.31 -32.00
CA SER A 213 13.23 -0.73 -32.66
C SER A 213 12.91 -2.12 -32.11
N LEU A 214 13.25 -3.20 -32.82
CA LEU A 214 12.91 -4.58 -32.42
C LEU A 214 14.15 -5.45 -32.20
N PRO A 215 14.26 -6.19 -31.07
CA PRO A 215 13.59 -5.95 -29.78
C PRO A 215 14.28 -4.79 -29.03
N PRO A 216 13.54 -3.82 -28.46
CA PRO A 216 14.17 -2.72 -27.75
C PRO A 216 14.41 -3.12 -26.29
N ASP A 217 15.65 -3.01 -25.83
CA ASP A 217 15.95 -3.06 -24.40
C ASP A 217 15.37 -1.83 -23.71
N PRO A 218 14.99 -1.92 -22.42
CA PRO A 218 14.46 -0.77 -21.70
C PRO A 218 15.51 0.36 -21.56
N ILE A 219 15.07 1.60 -21.73
CA ILE A 219 15.88 2.78 -21.45
C ILE A 219 15.74 3.17 -19.98
N CYS A 220 16.85 3.46 -19.31
CA CYS A 220 16.87 3.99 -17.95
C CYS A 220 17.13 5.50 -17.94
N PHE A 221 16.11 6.28 -17.64
CA PHE A 221 16.22 7.72 -17.40
C PHE A 221 16.58 8.00 -15.95
N VAL A 222 17.63 8.79 -15.74
CA VAL A 222 18.08 9.22 -14.41
C VAL A 222 17.37 10.52 -14.05
N ILE A 223 16.51 10.49 -13.02
CA ILE A 223 15.77 11.67 -12.54
C ILE A 223 16.51 12.36 -11.39
N SER A 224 17.16 11.56 -10.55
CA SER A 224 18.08 12.00 -9.51
C SER A 224 19.04 10.85 -9.15
N SER A 225 20.04 11.11 -8.30
CA SER A 225 20.95 10.07 -7.79
C SER A 225 20.26 8.89 -7.07
N ASN A 226 18.99 9.05 -6.68
CA ASN A 226 18.22 8.06 -5.94
C ASN A 226 16.89 7.68 -6.64
N LEU A 227 16.66 8.13 -7.88
CA LEU A 227 15.43 7.86 -8.62
C LEU A 227 15.73 7.73 -10.12
N CYS A 228 15.39 6.58 -10.68
CA CYS A 228 15.46 6.29 -12.11
C CYS A 228 14.08 5.82 -12.62
N LEU A 229 13.85 5.97 -13.91
CA LEU A 229 12.68 5.40 -14.59
C LEU A 229 13.13 4.45 -15.69
N LEU A 230 12.61 3.22 -15.66
CA LEU A 230 12.70 2.29 -16.77
C LEU A 230 11.55 2.56 -17.73
N VAL A 231 11.87 2.65 -19.02
CA VAL A 231 10.93 2.90 -20.09
C VAL A 231 11.13 1.88 -21.19
N LYS A 232 10.05 1.22 -21.61
CA LYS A 232 10.01 0.38 -22.81
C LYS A 232 8.68 0.49 -23.53
N VAL A 233 8.64 0.10 -24.80
CA VAL A 233 7.38 -0.13 -25.52
C VAL A 233 6.96 -1.58 -25.31
N VAL A 234 5.72 -1.79 -24.90
CA VAL A 234 5.13 -3.12 -24.72
C VAL A 234 3.86 -3.26 -25.52
N LYS A 235 3.60 -4.48 -26.01
CA LYS A 235 2.30 -4.85 -26.53
C LYS A 235 1.45 -5.40 -25.39
N TYR A 236 0.34 -4.75 -25.09
CA TYR A 236 -0.61 -5.18 -24.07
C TYR A 236 -2.00 -5.28 -24.69
N GLY A 237 -2.58 -6.49 -24.71
CA GLY A 237 -3.77 -6.77 -25.51
C GLY A 237 -3.53 -6.51 -27.00
N SER A 238 -4.37 -5.66 -27.61
CA SER A 238 -4.28 -5.29 -29.03
C SER A 238 -3.45 -4.04 -29.32
N CYS A 239 -3.02 -3.31 -28.29
CA CYS A 239 -2.42 -1.98 -28.45
C CYS A 239 -0.95 -1.96 -27.98
N MET A 240 -0.21 -0.97 -28.47
CA MET A 240 1.16 -0.68 -28.04
C MET A 240 1.12 0.41 -26.97
N TYR A 241 1.98 0.29 -25.96
CA TYR A 241 2.03 1.20 -24.83
C TYR A 241 3.46 1.56 -24.49
N TYR A 242 3.69 2.82 -24.11
CA TYR A 242 4.83 3.17 -23.27
C TYR A 242 4.58 2.65 -21.87
N TYR A 243 5.45 1.79 -21.38
CA TYR A 243 5.46 1.34 -20.01
C TYR A 243 6.62 2.00 -19.27
N VAL A 244 6.27 2.84 -18.30
CA VAL A 244 7.21 3.55 -17.42
C VAL A 244 7.10 2.98 -16.02
N LEU A 245 8.21 2.53 -15.45
CA LEU A 245 8.29 2.01 -14.08
C LEU A 245 9.34 2.80 -13.30
N SER A 246 9.01 3.25 -12.09
CA SER A 246 10.00 3.85 -11.20
C SER A 246 10.91 2.83 -10.54
N MET A 247 12.12 3.29 -10.26
CA MET A 247 13.07 2.62 -9.38
C MET A 247 13.64 3.64 -8.39
N GLY A 248 13.38 3.42 -7.10
CA GLY A 248 13.91 4.24 -6.01
C GLY A 248 12.85 5.01 -5.23
N LEU A 249 11.56 4.93 -5.58
CA LEU A 249 10.50 5.48 -4.72
C LEU A 249 10.43 4.74 -3.37
N ASP A 250 10.69 3.44 -3.35
CA ASP A 250 10.72 2.62 -2.12
C ASP A 250 11.75 3.18 -1.12
N SER A 251 12.84 3.75 -1.63
CA SER A 251 13.90 4.37 -0.83
C SER A 251 13.48 5.60 -0.04
N VAL A 252 12.31 6.20 -0.35
CA VAL A 252 11.70 7.30 0.38
C VAL A 252 10.36 6.94 1.02
N GLY A 253 10.01 5.65 1.08
CA GLY A 253 8.78 5.13 1.69
C GLY A 253 7.54 5.26 0.80
N GLN A 254 7.74 5.36 -0.52
CA GLN A 254 6.69 5.38 -1.52
C GLN A 254 6.72 4.07 -2.30
N SER A 255 5.58 3.40 -2.46
CA SER A 255 5.50 2.25 -3.38
C SER A 255 5.97 2.67 -4.78
N GLU A 256 6.72 1.79 -5.46
CA GLU A 256 7.07 2.04 -6.86
C GLU A 256 5.79 2.25 -7.68
N VAL A 257 5.87 3.11 -8.68
CA VAL A 257 4.74 3.51 -9.51
C VAL A 257 5.00 3.08 -10.95
N ALA A 258 3.98 2.49 -11.55
CA ALA A 258 3.89 2.19 -12.97
C ALA A 258 2.93 3.16 -13.64
N PHE A 259 3.34 3.67 -14.81
CA PHE A 259 2.50 4.48 -15.68
C PHE A 259 2.56 3.89 -17.08
N ILE A 260 1.42 3.40 -17.57
CA ILE A 260 1.30 2.74 -18.87
C ILE A 260 0.36 3.57 -19.73
N ILE A 261 0.80 4.00 -20.91
CA ILE A 261 0.03 4.89 -21.78
C ILE A 261 0.10 4.46 -23.24
N SER A 262 -1.04 4.46 -23.93
CA SER A 262 -1.12 4.03 -25.32
C SER A 262 -0.22 4.89 -26.20
N ALA A 263 0.40 4.26 -27.19
CA ALA A 263 1.36 4.90 -28.06
C ALA A 263 1.29 4.29 -29.47
N GLU A 264 1.44 5.15 -30.47
CA GLU A 264 1.58 4.81 -31.89
C GLU A 264 3.04 4.97 -32.32
N GLU A 265 3.41 4.35 -33.44
CA GLU A 265 4.77 4.44 -33.98
C GLU A 265 5.16 5.92 -34.16
N GLU A 266 6.37 6.29 -33.76
CA GLU A 266 6.89 7.68 -33.76
C GLU A 266 6.32 8.63 -32.70
N ASP A 267 5.37 8.21 -31.86
CA ASP A 267 4.87 9.06 -30.78
C ASP A 267 5.97 9.37 -29.75
N PRO A 268 6.26 10.64 -29.42
CA PRO A 268 7.25 10.95 -28.39
C PRO A 268 6.74 10.59 -26.99
N ILE A 269 7.65 10.25 -26.08
CA ILE A 269 7.30 10.04 -24.66
C ILE A 269 6.86 11.37 -24.02
N PRO A 270 5.73 11.41 -23.27
CA PRO A 270 5.31 12.63 -22.60
C PRO A 270 6.28 13.09 -21.50
N LEU A 271 6.87 14.28 -21.66
CA LEU A 271 7.85 14.84 -20.72
C LEU A 271 7.28 15.05 -19.29
N GLN A 272 5.97 15.27 -19.19
CA GLN A 272 5.26 15.50 -17.91
C GLN A 272 5.32 14.27 -16.99
N ILE A 273 5.54 13.07 -17.53
CA ILE A 273 5.72 11.85 -16.75
C ILE A 273 6.96 11.98 -15.85
N PHE A 274 8.06 12.55 -16.34
CA PHE A 274 9.27 12.76 -15.54
C PHE A 274 9.03 13.73 -14.37
N MET A 275 8.18 14.74 -14.58
CA MET A 275 7.79 15.68 -13.53
C MET A 275 6.94 15.00 -12.44
N LEU A 276 6.02 14.13 -12.84
CA LEU A 276 5.22 13.31 -11.92
C LEU A 276 6.12 12.50 -10.98
N TYR A 277 7.05 11.71 -11.51
CA TYR A 277 7.89 10.86 -10.67
C TYR A 277 8.82 11.65 -9.75
N ARG A 278 9.37 12.77 -10.23
CA ARG A 278 10.14 13.69 -9.37
C ARG A 278 9.29 14.25 -8.24
N PHE A 279 8.04 14.62 -8.52
CA PHE A 279 7.11 15.11 -7.51
C PHE A 279 6.80 14.02 -6.48
N LEU A 280 6.47 12.81 -6.91
CA LEU A 280 6.21 11.66 -6.03
C LEU A 280 7.36 11.42 -5.05
N PHE A 281 8.59 11.35 -5.57
CA PHE A 281 9.79 11.17 -4.73
C PHE A 281 9.97 12.30 -3.72
N THR A 282 9.82 13.56 -4.17
CA THR A 282 10.01 14.74 -3.33
C THR A 282 8.92 14.84 -2.25
N ASN A 283 7.68 14.51 -2.59
CA ASN A 283 6.54 14.58 -1.66
C ASN A 283 6.60 13.45 -0.63
N ALA A 284 6.92 12.23 -1.07
CA ALA A 284 7.14 11.08 -0.19
C ALA A 284 8.28 11.34 0.81
N ARG A 285 9.39 11.91 0.35
CA ARG A 285 10.50 12.29 1.24
C ARG A 285 10.09 13.30 2.32
N LYS A 286 9.12 14.18 2.02
CA LYS A 286 8.49 15.12 2.96
C LYS A 286 7.43 14.46 3.88
N GLY A 287 7.27 13.13 3.81
CA GLY A 287 6.30 12.37 4.60
C GLY A 287 4.90 12.36 4.03
N LYS A 288 4.74 12.66 2.73
CA LYS A 288 3.46 12.64 2.02
C LYS A 288 3.49 11.67 0.83
N PRO A 289 3.59 10.35 1.09
CA PRO A 289 3.44 9.36 0.04
C PRO A 289 2.00 9.34 -0.49
N VAL A 290 1.82 8.79 -1.69
CA VAL A 290 0.51 8.40 -2.24
C VAL A 290 0.31 6.89 -2.05
N HIS A 291 -0.92 6.52 -1.74
CA HIS A 291 -1.35 5.15 -1.48
C HIS A 291 -2.35 4.67 -2.55
N CYS A 292 -2.71 3.39 -2.47
CA CYS A 292 -3.80 2.86 -3.29
C CYS A 292 -5.09 3.64 -3.00
N MET A 293 -5.85 3.93 -4.05
CA MET A 293 -7.08 4.74 -4.06
C MET A 293 -6.88 6.25 -3.81
N ASP A 294 -5.64 6.74 -3.70
CA ASP A 294 -5.39 8.18 -3.63
C ASP A 294 -5.50 8.85 -5.01
N LEU A 295 -6.00 10.08 -5.03
CA LEU A 295 -6.04 10.95 -6.21
C LEU A 295 -4.98 12.04 -6.08
N LEU A 296 -4.03 12.08 -7.02
CA LEU A 296 -3.08 13.19 -7.19
C LEU A 296 -3.53 14.11 -8.31
N LEU A 297 -3.69 15.40 -8.05
CA LEU A 297 -4.12 16.35 -9.08
C LEU A 297 -2.93 16.84 -9.92
N THR A 298 -3.14 17.02 -11.22
CA THR A 298 -2.11 17.56 -12.13
C THR A 298 -1.63 18.94 -11.69
N SER A 299 -2.52 19.76 -11.12
CA SER A 299 -2.19 21.08 -10.56
C SER A 299 -1.19 21.06 -9.40
N GLU A 300 -0.94 19.90 -8.78
CA GLU A 300 0.03 19.80 -7.68
C GLU A 300 1.48 19.69 -8.18
N PHE A 301 1.68 19.19 -9.40
CA PHE A 301 3.01 18.93 -9.96
C PHE A 301 3.26 19.57 -11.34
N LEU A 302 2.24 20.10 -12.00
CA LEU A 302 2.32 20.87 -13.25
C LEU A 302 1.93 22.33 -13.05
N ASN A 303 2.39 23.20 -13.94
CA ASN A 303 1.90 24.58 -13.98
C ASN A 303 0.51 24.62 -14.62
N PRO A 304 -0.33 25.62 -14.31
CA PRO A 304 -1.69 25.73 -14.86
C PRO A 304 -1.77 25.81 -16.39
N THR A 305 -0.68 26.22 -17.04
CA THR A 305 -0.56 26.31 -18.50
C THR A 305 -0.19 24.98 -19.15
N ASP A 306 0.41 24.07 -18.39
CA ASP A 306 0.99 22.84 -18.90
C ASP A 306 -0.13 21.81 -19.12
N GLU A 307 0.00 21.02 -20.18
CA GLU A 307 -0.93 19.94 -20.50
C GLU A 307 -0.32 18.61 -20.05
N PHE A 308 -1.12 17.75 -19.44
CA PHE A 308 -0.67 16.38 -19.14
C PHE A 308 -1.08 15.50 -20.32
N ASN A 309 -0.10 14.89 -21.00
CA ASN A 309 -0.35 14.05 -22.17
C ASN A 309 -1.13 14.76 -23.30
N GLY A 310 -0.76 16.01 -23.61
CA GLY A 310 -1.35 16.78 -24.72
C GLY A 310 -2.82 17.15 -24.54
N SER A 311 -3.35 17.06 -23.32
CA SER A 311 -4.71 17.49 -23.00
C SER A 311 -4.79 18.25 -21.68
N LYS A 312 -5.65 19.26 -21.66
CA LYS A 312 -6.05 19.99 -20.44
C LYS A 312 -7.22 19.35 -19.72
N ASP A 313 -7.82 18.30 -20.28
CA ASP A 313 -9.02 17.68 -19.71
C ASP A 313 -8.71 16.70 -18.59
N TYR A 314 -7.45 16.25 -18.49
CA TYR A 314 -6.99 15.42 -17.38
C TYR A 314 -6.71 16.27 -16.14
N ALA A 315 -7.40 15.93 -15.05
CA ALA A 315 -7.29 16.64 -13.78
C ALA A 315 -6.34 15.98 -12.79
N GLY A 316 -6.03 14.70 -12.97
CA GLY A 316 -5.23 13.96 -12.00
C GLY A 316 -5.00 12.51 -12.36
N LEU A 317 -4.40 11.80 -11.40
CA LEU A 317 -4.04 10.39 -11.46
C LEU A 317 -4.61 9.69 -10.23
N LEU A 318 -5.37 8.62 -10.44
CA LEU A 318 -5.85 7.72 -9.40
C LEU A 318 -4.91 6.52 -9.33
N PHE A 319 -4.37 6.22 -8.15
CA PHE A 319 -3.44 5.11 -7.95
C PHE A 319 -4.19 3.84 -7.56
N VAL A 320 -3.86 2.72 -8.21
CA VAL A 320 -4.48 1.41 -7.94
C VAL A 320 -3.42 0.33 -7.79
N ARG A 321 -3.77 -0.76 -7.12
CA ARG A 321 -2.98 -1.99 -7.14
C ARG A 321 -3.54 -2.96 -8.16
N HIS A 322 -2.66 -3.76 -8.73
CA HIS A 322 -3.03 -4.94 -9.48
C HIS A 322 -3.69 -5.96 -8.53
N THR A 323 -4.69 -6.68 -9.04
CA THR A 323 -5.30 -7.83 -8.36
C THR A 323 -5.26 -9.06 -9.24
N CYS A 324 -6.00 -9.04 -10.35
CA CYS A 324 -6.14 -10.18 -11.27
C CYS A 324 -5.98 -9.79 -12.73
N GLN A 325 -5.64 -8.53 -13.05
CA GLN A 325 -5.36 -8.13 -14.43
C GLN A 325 -4.15 -8.90 -14.98
N ASP A 326 -4.06 -9.06 -16.30
CA ASP A 326 -2.86 -9.65 -16.92
C ASP A 326 -1.65 -8.73 -16.70
N ILE A 327 -0.53 -9.30 -16.28
CA ILE A 327 0.75 -8.59 -16.10
C ILE A 327 1.90 -9.27 -16.83
N ASP A 328 1.66 -10.36 -17.55
CA ASP A 328 2.71 -11.15 -18.20
C ASP A 328 3.45 -10.32 -19.24
N ALA A 329 2.71 -9.55 -20.05
CA ALA A 329 3.28 -8.62 -21.03
C ALA A 329 3.97 -7.40 -20.39
N LEU A 330 3.77 -7.16 -19.09
CA LEU A 330 4.35 -6.05 -18.34
C LEU A 330 5.63 -6.44 -17.60
N GLN A 331 6.08 -7.70 -17.67
CA GLN A 331 7.31 -8.13 -17.00
C GLN A 331 8.55 -7.51 -17.67
N TYR A 332 9.46 -6.92 -16.88
CA TYR A 332 10.82 -6.61 -17.34
C TYR A 332 11.68 -7.87 -17.23
N ASP A 333 12.62 -8.07 -18.16
CA ASP A 333 13.59 -9.15 -18.00
C ASP A 333 14.45 -8.87 -16.75
N VAL A 334 14.59 -9.89 -15.88
CA VAL A 334 15.42 -9.84 -14.67
C VAL A 334 16.83 -9.44 -15.01
N ASP A 335 17.36 -9.86 -16.16
CA ASP A 335 18.70 -9.52 -16.59
C ASP A 335 18.83 -8.03 -16.89
N ALA A 336 17.83 -7.38 -17.51
CA ALA A 336 17.78 -5.93 -17.71
C ALA A 336 17.71 -5.14 -16.39
N CYS A 337 17.15 -5.75 -15.33
CA CYS A 337 17.13 -5.18 -13.97
C CYS A 337 18.37 -5.55 -13.12
N ARG A 338 19.06 -6.66 -13.42
CA ARG A 338 20.34 -7.09 -12.78
C ARG A 338 21.50 -6.15 -13.09
N PHE A 339 21.40 -5.37 -14.16
CA PHE A 339 22.29 -4.25 -14.52
C PHE A 339 22.51 -3.25 -13.37
N TYR A 340 21.62 -3.21 -12.36
CA TYR A 340 21.63 -2.25 -11.27
C TYR A 340 22.07 -2.85 -9.92
N ASN A 341 22.92 -3.89 -9.97
CA ASN A 341 23.43 -4.74 -8.86
C ASN A 341 24.20 -4.02 -7.70
N GLY A 342 24.10 -2.70 -7.61
CA GLY A 342 24.44 -1.95 -6.40
C GLY A 342 23.23 -1.41 -5.65
N VAL A 343 21.99 -1.64 -6.12
CA VAL A 343 20.79 -0.92 -5.65
C VAL A 343 19.57 -1.78 -5.27
N MET A 344 19.20 -2.86 -5.97
CA MET A 344 17.99 -3.64 -5.63
C MET A 344 18.07 -5.09 -6.13
N ASP A 345 17.50 -6.04 -5.40
CA ASP A 345 17.40 -7.46 -5.75
C ASP A 345 16.10 -7.78 -6.51
N PHE A 346 16.21 -8.57 -7.59
CA PHE A 346 15.12 -9.08 -8.43
C PHE A 346 15.01 -10.63 -8.35
N SER A 347 15.40 -11.24 -7.23
CA SER A 347 15.40 -12.71 -7.06
C SER A 347 14.01 -13.39 -7.09
N SER A 348 12.92 -12.63 -7.08
CA SER A 348 11.55 -13.16 -7.12
C SER A 348 10.74 -12.55 -8.28
N ASN A 349 10.93 -13.10 -9.47
CA ASN A 349 10.34 -12.62 -10.72
C ASN A 349 8.80 -12.59 -10.76
N THR A 350 8.14 -13.20 -9.78
CA THR A 350 6.67 -13.27 -9.65
C THR A 350 6.08 -12.32 -8.61
N VAL A 351 6.92 -11.60 -7.85
CA VAL A 351 6.52 -10.95 -6.59
C VAL A 351 6.60 -9.41 -6.68
N GLN A 352 7.07 -8.87 -7.82
CA GLN A 352 7.38 -7.45 -7.97
C GLN A 352 6.17 -6.52 -8.13
N PHE A 353 5.11 -6.97 -8.78
CA PHE A 353 3.97 -6.09 -9.10
C PHE A 353 3.02 -5.85 -7.94
N SER A 354 2.96 -6.74 -6.95
CA SER A 354 1.95 -6.64 -5.90
C SER A 354 2.18 -5.48 -4.94
N SER A 355 3.38 -4.88 -4.93
CA SER A 355 3.68 -3.65 -4.20
C SER A 355 3.63 -2.37 -5.08
N THR A 356 3.58 -2.53 -6.40
CA THR A 356 3.56 -1.43 -7.38
C THR A 356 2.17 -0.80 -7.45
N LEU A 357 2.13 0.54 -7.54
CA LEU A 357 0.93 1.30 -7.82
C LEU A 357 0.85 1.65 -9.30
N PHE A 358 -0.28 1.38 -9.94
CA PHE A 358 -0.57 1.80 -11.31
C PHE A 358 -1.32 3.12 -11.27
N ALA A 359 -0.81 4.10 -12.01
CA ALA A 359 -1.39 5.44 -12.07
C ALA A 359 -2.33 5.58 -13.28
N LEU A 360 -3.62 5.80 -13.01
CA LEU A 360 -4.68 5.92 -14.01
C LEU A 360 -5.12 7.38 -14.18
N LEU A 361 -5.20 7.85 -15.43
CA LEU A 361 -5.61 9.19 -15.81
C LEU A 361 -7.09 9.41 -15.54
N ILE A 362 -7.40 10.48 -14.82
CA ILE A 362 -8.75 10.89 -14.45
C ILE A 362 -9.09 12.23 -15.12
N SER A 363 -10.23 12.26 -15.82
CA SER A 363 -10.75 13.48 -16.44
C SER A 363 -11.37 14.43 -15.41
N LYS A 364 -11.44 15.73 -15.72
CA LYS A 364 -12.01 16.77 -14.83
C LYS A 364 -13.40 16.44 -14.27
N SER A 365 -14.30 15.90 -15.10
CA SER A 365 -15.67 15.56 -14.67
C SER A 365 -15.72 14.32 -13.76
N GLU A 366 -14.67 13.51 -13.72
CA GLU A 366 -14.58 12.28 -12.94
C GLU A 366 -13.97 12.50 -11.55
N VAL A 367 -13.35 13.66 -11.31
CA VAL A 367 -12.71 14.02 -10.03
C VAL A 367 -13.63 13.82 -8.82
N PRO A 368 -14.93 14.19 -8.85
CA PRO A 368 -15.79 13.97 -7.69
C PRO A 368 -15.94 12.49 -7.33
N TRP A 369 -15.99 11.61 -8.33
CA TRP A 369 -16.05 10.16 -8.14
C TRP A 369 -14.74 9.61 -7.61
N ALA A 370 -13.61 10.03 -8.18
CA ALA A 370 -12.29 9.64 -7.69
C ALA A 370 -12.06 10.05 -6.22
N LYS A 371 -12.64 11.18 -5.78
CA LYS A 371 -12.52 11.66 -4.39
C LYS A 371 -13.45 10.96 -3.41
N LEU A 372 -14.72 10.77 -3.80
CA LEU A 372 -15.76 10.32 -2.86
C LEU A 372 -16.00 8.82 -2.91
N PHE A 373 -15.89 8.21 -4.09
CA PHE A 373 -16.17 6.79 -4.27
C PHE A 373 -15.37 6.18 -5.45
N PRO A 374 -14.03 6.15 -5.34
CA PRO A 374 -13.13 5.76 -6.43
C PRO A 374 -13.39 4.35 -6.98
N THR A 375 -13.87 3.42 -6.15
CA THR A 375 -14.21 2.04 -6.57
C THR A 375 -15.20 2.02 -7.74
N ARG A 376 -16.25 2.85 -7.69
CA ARG A 376 -17.21 2.94 -8.81
C ARG A 376 -16.55 3.43 -10.08
N LEU A 377 -15.68 4.44 -9.97
CA LEU A 377 -14.96 4.97 -11.12
C LEU A 377 -14.09 3.89 -11.78
N LEU A 378 -13.37 3.12 -10.97
CA LEU A 378 -12.52 2.04 -11.47
C LEU A 378 -13.32 0.93 -12.16
N CYS A 379 -14.42 0.48 -11.54
CA CYS A 379 -15.28 -0.55 -12.12
C CYS A 379 -15.96 -0.05 -13.41
N GLY A 380 -16.37 1.23 -13.44
CA GLY A 380 -16.89 1.87 -14.65
C GLY A 380 -15.85 1.95 -15.78
N LEU A 381 -14.58 2.24 -15.47
CA LEU A 381 -13.49 2.19 -16.44
C LEU A 381 -13.28 0.76 -16.95
N GLY A 382 -13.36 -0.24 -16.05
CA GLY A 382 -13.34 -1.65 -16.42
C GLY A 382 -14.46 -2.03 -17.39
N ALA A 383 -15.70 -1.61 -17.12
CA ALA A 383 -16.85 -1.86 -17.99
C ALA A 383 -16.73 -1.20 -19.37
N GLN A 384 -16.24 0.04 -19.41
CA GLN A 384 -16.05 0.81 -20.63
C GLN A 384 -14.96 0.22 -21.53
N PHE A 385 -13.83 -0.16 -20.95
CA PHE A 385 -12.65 -0.62 -21.69
C PHE A 385 -12.47 -2.14 -21.71
N LYS A 386 -13.43 -2.88 -21.14
CA LYS A 386 -13.44 -4.35 -21.07
C LYS A 386 -12.22 -4.93 -20.36
N TYR A 387 -11.84 -4.31 -19.24
CA TYR A 387 -10.81 -4.81 -18.33
C TYR A 387 -11.43 -5.22 -17.00
N TYR A 388 -11.19 -6.45 -16.56
CA TYR A 388 -11.66 -6.92 -15.26
C TYR A 388 -10.56 -6.80 -14.19
N PRO A 389 -10.84 -6.25 -12.99
CA PRO A 389 -12.02 -5.44 -12.64
C PRO A 389 -11.92 -4.00 -13.16
N CYS A 390 -10.70 -3.55 -13.48
CA CYS A 390 -10.40 -2.21 -14.00
C CYS A 390 -9.10 -2.23 -14.84
N PRO A 391 -8.87 -1.26 -15.74
CA PRO A 391 -7.63 -1.19 -16.51
C PRO A 391 -6.41 -0.86 -15.65
N LEU A 392 -5.23 -1.32 -16.07
CA LEU A 392 -3.93 -0.84 -15.59
C LEU A 392 -3.26 0.16 -16.56
N VAL A 393 -3.90 0.38 -17.71
CA VAL A 393 -3.37 1.15 -18.83
C VAL A 393 -4.19 2.40 -19.09
N ASN A 394 -3.55 3.40 -19.69
CA ASN A 394 -4.17 4.66 -20.03
C ASN A 394 -4.29 4.84 -21.53
N GLU A 395 -5.46 5.29 -21.99
CA GLU A 395 -5.62 5.79 -23.33
C GLU A 395 -5.22 7.26 -23.42
N LYS A 396 -4.45 7.65 -24.44
CA LYS A 396 -4.00 9.04 -24.61
C LYS A 396 -5.16 10.03 -24.63
N ILE A 397 -6.22 9.68 -25.36
CA ILE A 397 -7.42 10.50 -25.51
C ILE A 397 -8.63 9.59 -25.26
N ARG A 398 -9.38 9.87 -24.19
CA ARG A 398 -10.65 9.20 -23.92
C ARG A 398 -11.74 10.18 -23.49
N LYS A 399 -12.99 9.81 -23.79
CA LYS A 399 -14.15 10.52 -23.23
C LYS A 399 -14.29 10.15 -21.73
N PRO A 400 -14.70 11.10 -20.89
CA PRO A 400 -15.02 10.79 -19.50
C PRO A 400 -16.21 9.85 -19.44
N ILE A 401 -16.18 8.89 -18.51
CA ILE A 401 -17.29 7.93 -18.29
C ILE A 401 -18.37 8.48 -17.35
N TYR A 402 -18.03 9.52 -16.57
CA TYR A 402 -18.98 10.27 -15.77
C TYR A 402 -18.89 11.77 -16.08
N GLY A 403 -20.06 12.39 -16.20
CA GLY A 403 -20.26 13.82 -16.39
C GLY A 403 -20.82 14.48 -15.14
N ASN A 404 -21.90 15.22 -15.30
CA ASN A 404 -22.63 15.82 -14.19
C ASN A 404 -23.21 14.73 -13.29
N ILE A 405 -23.17 14.91 -11.97
CA ILE A 405 -23.57 13.88 -10.99
C ILE A 405 -25.03 13.41 -11.14
N GLY A 406 -25.94 14.20 -11.71
CA GLY A 406 -27.32 13.76 -11.95
C GLY A 406 -28.02 13.25 -10.67
N ASN A 407 -28.91 12.27 -10.84
CA ASN A 407 -29.67 11.65 -9.75
C ASN A 407 -29.13 10.23 -9.46
N THR A 408 -28.05 10.14 -8.69
CA THR A 408 -27.50 8.86 -8.18
C THR A 408 -27.89 8.63 -6.72
N ILE A 409 -28.01 7.36 -6.31
CA ILE A 409 -28.14 6.96 -4.89
C ILE A 409 -26.97 7.49 -4.05
N LEU A 410 -25.74 7.53 -4.61
CA LEU A 410 -24.59 8.10 -3.92
C LEU A 410 -24.73 9.62 -3.73
N GLY A 411 -25.61 10.29 -4.46
CA GLY A 411 -25.94 11.70 -4.21
C GLY A 411 -26.63 11.93 -2.86
N ILE A 412 -27.22 10.88 -2.27
CA ILE A 412 -27.80 10.90 -0.92
C ILE A 412 -26.74 10.50 0.12
N LEU A 413 -25.84 9.57 -0.24
CA LEU A 413 -24.87 8.98 0.68
C LEU A 413 -23.54 9.74 0.74
N CYS A 414 -23.24 10.61 -0.23
CA CYS A 414 -22.03 11.40 -0.34
C CYS A 414 -22.33 12.88 -0.66
N ASP A 415 -21.53 13.80 -0.12
CA ASP A 415 -21.63 15.23 -0.44
C ASP A 415 -20.75 15.59 -1.64
N PHE A 416 -21.29 15.45 -2.85
CA PHE A 416 -20.62 15.85 -4.11
C PHE A 416 -20.36 17.36 -4.26
N ARG A 417 -20.93 18.20 -3.39
CA ARG A 417 -20.79 19.65 -3.50
C ARG A 417 -19.64 20.17 -2.64
N ASN A 418 -19.58 19.75 -1.38
CA ASN A 418 -18.58 20.25 -0.42
C ASN A 418 -17.65 19.17 0.15
N TYR A 419 -17.81 17.91 -0.26
CA TYR A 419 -16.99 16.78 0.19
C TYR A 419 -16.98 16.61 1.71
N LYS A 420 -18.10 16.90 2.40
CA LYS A 420 -18.20 16.84 3.87
C LYS A 420 -18.37 15.43 4.42
N TYR A 421 -19.09 14.57 3.70
CA TYR A 421 -19.36 13.20 4.09
C TYR A 421 -19.35 12.29 2.86
N GLN A 422 -18.99 11.03 3.07
CA GLN A 422 -18.92 10.01 2.04
C GLN A 422 -19.17 8.63 2.65
N VAL A 423 -19.55 7.67 1.82
CA VAL A 423 -19.55 6.25 2.21
C VAL A 423 -18.11 5.82 2.50
N ILE A 424 -17.89 5.21 3.66
CA ILE A 424 -16.57 4.72 4.06
C ILE A 424 -16.43 3.30 3.51
N SER A 425 -15.45 3.09 2.63
CA SER A 425 -15.07 1.75 2.18
C SER A 425 -14.25 1.05 3.25
N VAL A 426 -14.64 -0.18 3.59
CA VAL A 426 -13.95 -1.01 4.58
C VAL A 426 -13.01 -1.94 3.83
N GLN A 427 -11.70 -1.81 4.07
CA GLN A 427 -10.68 -2.64 3.41
C GLN A 427 -10.92 -4.13 3.69
N GLY A 428 -10.89 -4.96 2.64
CA GLY A 428 -11.14 -6.40 2.73
C GLY A 428 -12.59 -6.81 2.96
N MET A 429 -13.51 -5.87 3.19
CA MET A 429 -14.94 -6.18 3.25
C MET A 429 -15.47 -6.52 1.86
N THR A 430 -16.11 -7.68 1.71
CA THR A 430 -16.67 -8.11 0.42
C THR A 430 -18.17 -8.18 0.47
N VAL A 431 -18.85 -7.80 -0.62
CA VAL A 431 -20.30 -7.97 -0.80
C VAL A 431 -20.52 -8.76 -2.06
N VAL A 432 -21.06 -9.97 -1.93
CA VAL A 432 -21.22 -10.92 -3.02
C VAL A 432 -22.66 -11.39 -3.12
N VAL A 433 -23.22 -11.34 -4.31
CA VAL A 433 -24.56 -11.85 -4.64
C VAL A 433 -24.40 -13.18 -5.36
N LYS A 434 -25.05 -14.23 -4.86
CA LYS A 434 -25.11 -15.55 -5.50
C LYS A 434 -26.46 -16.21 -5.23
N ASN A 435 -27.11 -16.72 -6.27
CA ASN A 435 -28.40 -17.43 -6.16
C ASN A 435 -29.45 -16.65 -5.34
N SER A 436 -29.54 -15.33 -5.59
CA SER A 436 -30.41 -14.40 -4.85
C SER A 436 -30.13 -14.23 -3.35
N ASN A 437 -29.01 -14.78 -2.86
CA ASN A 437 -28.49 -14.54 -1.52
C ASN A 437 -27.35 -13.52 -1.57
N VAL A 438 -27.29 -12.65 -0.57
CA VAL A 438 -26.23 -11.65 -0.42
C VAL A 438 -25.37 -12.06 0.77
N THR A 439 -24.07 -12.20 0.54
CA THR A 439 -23.09 -12.50 1.58
C THR A 439 -22.19 -11.29 1.78
N ILE A 440 -22.09 -10.82 3.02
CA ILE A 440 -21.28 -9.69 3.43
C ILE A 440 -20.22 -10.21 4.40
N ASN A 441 -18.96 -10.21 3.96
CA ASN A 441 -17.84 -10.69 4.77
C ASN A 441 -17.14 -9.50 5.42
N LEU A 442 -17.00 -9.53 6.74
CA LEU A 442 -16.34 -8.51 7.55
C LEU A 442 -15.05 -9.07 8.16
N PRO A 443 -13.87 -8.58 7.78
CA PRO A 443 -12.62 -9.02 8.41
C PRO A 443 -12.57 -8.62 9.89
N CYS A 444 -12.20 -9.56 10.76
CA CYS A 444 -12.14 -9.35 12.21
C CYS A 444 -11.28 -8.14 12.62
N ASN A 445 -10.09 -7.98 12.03
CA ASN A 445 -9.19 -6.84 12.23
C ASN A 445 -9.74 -5.47 11.79
N ARG A 446 -10.92 -5.41 11.14
CA ARG A 446 -11.62 -4.17 10.76
C ARG A 446 -12.77 -3.80 11.70
N PHE A 447 -12.96 -4.53 12.80
CA PHE A 447 -13.99 -4.24 13.79
C PHE A 447 -14.00 -2.77 14.24
N SER A 448 -12.82 -2.20 14.51
CA SER A 448 -12.70 -0.80 14.96
C SER A 448 -13.25 0.21 13.94
N ASP A 449 -13.12 -0.07 12.63
CA ASP A 449 -13.64 0.78 11.56
C ASP A 449 -15.16 0.64 11.43
N ILE A 450 -15.69 -0.59 11.57
CA ILE A 450 -17.14 -0.82 11.62
C ILE A 450 -17.77 -0.07 12.80
N ILE A 451 -17.16 -0.09 13.98
CA ILE A 451 -17.65 0.67 15.14
C ILE A 451 -17.64 2.18 14.89
N LYS A 452 -16.58 2.73 14.26
CA LYS A 452 -16.56 4.16 13.87
C LYS A 452 -17.69 4.50 12.91
N ILE A 453 -17.92 3.64 11.90
CA ILE A 453 -19.01 3.85 10.94
C ILE A 453 -20.36 3.82 11.64
N LEU A 454 -20.62 2.81 12.47
CA LEU A 454 -21.86 2.70 13.26
C LEU A 454 -22.10 3.95 14.11
N ASN A 455 -21.08 4.44 14.80
CA ASN A 455 -21.17 5.63 15.66
C ASN A 455 -21.36 6.94 14.88
N SER A 456 -20.93 7.00 13.62
CA SER A 456 -21.11 8.18 12.75
C SER A 456 -22.38 8.11 11.89
N SER A 457 -22.97 6.92 11.75
CA SER A 457 -24.17 6.66 10.94
C SER A 457 -25.47 7.04 11.67
N ASN A 458 -26.52 7.32 10.89
CA ASN A 458 -27.87 7.48 11.41
C ASN A 458 -28.39 6.13 11.95
N ASP A 459 -29.23 6.14 12.98
CA ASP A 459 -29.79 4.90 13.54
C ASP A 459 -30.69 4.14 12.56
N HIS A 460 -31.30 4.83 11.60
CA HIS A 460 -32.16 4.25 10.57
C HIS A 460 -31.45 3.97 9.24
N VAL A 461 -30.23 4.48 9.02
CA VAL A 461 -29.50 4.28 7.77
C VAL A 461 -28.03 3.97 8.03
N LEU A 462 -27.58 2.80 7.58
CA LEU A 462 -26.20 2.37 7.65
C LEU A 462 -25.71 2.05 6.24
N ALA A 463 -24.68 2.75 5.78
CA ALA A 463 -24.04 2.50 4.49
C ALA A 463 -22.59 2.07 4.69
N LEU A 464 -22.18 1.00 3.99
CA LEU A 464 -20.83 0.45 4.03
C LEU A 464 -20.32 0.28 2.60
N GLY A 465 -19.16 0.85 2.29
CA GLY A 465 -18.49 0.62 1.02
C GLY A 465 -17.71 -0.71 1.06
N ALA A 466 -17.81 -1.48 -0.01
CA ALA A 466 -17.10 -2.73 -0.18
C ALA A 466 -15.75 -2.51 -0.88
N ASP A 467 -14.81 -3.38 -0.55
CA ASP A 467 -13.59 -3.57 -1.30
C ASP A 467 -13.89 -4.52 -2.47
N VAL A 468 -14.27 -3.95 -3.62
CA VAL A 468 -14.59 -4.75 -4.82
C VAL A 468 -13.36 -5.52 -5.29
N MET A 469 -12.16 -4.99 -5.08
CA MET A 469 -10.91 -5.64 -5.46
C MET A 469 -10.67 -6.90 -4.62
N ALA A 470 -11.01 -6.88 -3.33
CA ALA A 470 -11.03 -8.10 -2.50
C ALA A 470 -12.20 -9.03 -2.86
N SER A 471 -13.31 -8.47 -3.35
CA SER A 471 -14.51 -9.23 -3.70
C SER A 471 -14.32 -10.10 -4.96
N THR A 472 -13.41 -9.73 -5.87
CA THR A 472 -13.14 -10.50 -7.10
C THR A 472 -12.64 -11.91 -6.83
N GLU A 473 -12.10 -12.19 -5.64
CA GLU A 473 -11.74 -13.57 -5.26
C GLU A 473 -12.94 -14.48 -4.99
N TYR A 474 -14.09 -13.89 -4.72
CA TYR A 474 -15.33 -14.60 -4.40
C TYR A 474 -16.37 -14.46 -5.52
N SER A 475 -16.06 -13.75 -6.60
CA SER A 475 -16.99 -13.43 -7.68
C SER A 475 -16.35 -13.48 -9.05
N SER A 476 -16.99 -14.15 -10.01
CA SER A 476 -16.60 -14.10 -11.43
C SER A 476 -17.20 -12.89 -12.17
N SER A 477 -17.88 -11.99 -11.46
CA SER A 477 -18.43 -10.77 -12.05
C SER A 477 -18.57 -9.65 -11.02
N ILE A 478 -18.68 -8.41 -11.49
CA ILE A 478 -18.89 -7.22 -10.64
C ILE A 478 -20.07 -6.40 -11.16
N LEU A 479 -20.86 -5.83 -10.25
CA LEU A 479 -21.83 -4.80 -10.59
C LEU A 479 -21.11 -3.49 -10.91
N THR A 480 -21.53 -2.84 -11.98
CA THR A 480 -20.99 -1.58 -12.47
C THR A 480 -22.12 -0.59 -12.70
N CYS A 481 -21.86 0.69 -12.43
CA CYS A 481 -22.84 1.75 -12.58
C CYS A 481 -22.47 2.60 -13.78
N VAL A 482 -23.18 2.45 -14.89
CA VAL A 482 -22.92 3.21 -16.12
C VAL A 482 -23.81 4.44 -16.16
N GLN A 483 -23.22 5.59 -16.49
CA GLN A 483 -23.98 6.83 -16.66
C GLN A 483 -24.38 7.03 -18.11
N ASN A 484 -25.66 7.24 -18.34
CA ASN A 484 -26.19 7.57 -19.65
C ASN A 484 -25.79 9.02 -20.03
N PRO A 485 -25.12 9.22 -21.17
CA PRO A 485 -24.60 10.53 -21.55
C PRO A 485 -25.70 11.53 -21.93
N ASN A 486 -26.90 11.06 -22.28
CA ASN A 486 -27.98 11.92 -22.79
C ASN A 486 -28.81 12.57 -21.67
N ASP A 487 -29.07 11.86 -20.57
CA ASP A 487 -29.98 12.31 -19.50
C ASP A 487 -29.33 12.27 -18.11
N SER A 488 -28.06 11.87 -18.00
CA SER A 488 -27.34 11.70 -16.74
C SER A 488 -28.00 10.70 -15.77
N SER A 489 -28.85 9.80 -16.29
CA SER A 489 -29.39 8.67 -15.52
C SER A 489 -28.33 7.58 -15.34
N TYR A 490 -28.53 6.71 -14.35
CA TYR A 490 -27.62 5.62 -14.03
C TYR A 490 -28.28 4.28 -14.28
N GLN A 491 -27.51 3.34 -14.83
CA GLN A 491 -27.94 1.97 -15.08
C GLN A 491 -26.94 0.99 -14.47
N THR A 492 -27.48 -0.13 -13.98
CA THR A 492 -26.67 -1.26 -13.52
C THR A 492 -26.26 -2.10 -14.73
N GLU A 493 -24.97 -2.37 -14.86
CA GLU A 493 -24.40 -3.35 -15.78
C GLU A 493 -23.54 -4.36 -15.01
N VAL A 494 -23.33 -5.54 -15.58
CA VAL A 494 -22.47 -6.57 -14.99
C VAL A 494 -21.22 -6.73 -15.85
N LEU A 495 -20.05 -6.62 -15.23
CA LEU A 495 -18.77 -6.90 -15.87
C LEU A 495 -18.28 -8.29 -15.42
N HIS A 496 -18.05 -9.18 -16.37
CA HIS A 496 -17.61 -10.56 -16.13
C HIS A 496 -16.08 -10.70 -16.23
N ASP A 497 -15.52 -11.58 -15.41
CA ASP A 497 -14.17 -12.12 -15.55
C ASP A 497 -14.20 -13.30 -16.52
N GLY A 498 -14.01 -13.01 -17.81
CA GLY A 498 -14.08 -14.04 -18.86
C GLY A 498 -15.52 -14.40 -19.26
N PRO A 499 -15.76 -15.67 -19.70
CA PRO A 499 -17.06 -16.08 -20.21
C PRO A 499 -18.13 -16.12 -19.12
N TYR A 500 -19.39 -15.93 -19.51
CA TYR A 500 -20.53 -16.01 -18.60
C TYR A 500 -20.66 -17.40 -17.96
N GLU A 501 -20.89 -17.43 -16.65
CA GLU A 501 -21.15 -18.63 -15.86
C GLU A 501 -22.58 -18.58 -15.29
N GLU A 502 -23.39 -19.62 -15.54
CA GLU A 502 -24.80 -19.67 -15.08
C GLU A 502 -24.94 -19.64 -13.54
N ASP A 503 -23.98 -20.22 -12.80
CA ASP A 503 -23.92 -20.22 -11.32
C ASP A 503 -22.92 -19.20 -10.76
N GLY A 504 -22.58 -18.19 -11.57
CA GLY A 504 -21.61 -17.15 -11.22
C GLY A 504 -22.07 -16.27 -10.06
N SER A 505 -21.12 -15.81 -9.26
CA SER A 505 -21.34 -14.80 -8.22
C SER A 505 -20.97 -13.41 -8.72
N THR A 506 -21.67 -12.40 -8.21
CA THR A 506 -21.47 -10.99 -8.60
C THR A 506 -21.15 -10.13 -7.39
N ALA A 507 -20.01 -9.44 -7.40
CA ALA A 507 -19.65 -8.50 -6.35
C ALA A 507 -20.40 -7.17 -6.49
N ALA A 508 -20.69 -6.53 -5.36
CA ALA A 508 -21.29 -5.20 -5.29
C ALA A 508 -20.33 -4.21 -4.61
N SER A 509 -20.40 -2.94 -4.99
CA SER A 509 -19.49 -1.90 -4.50
C SER A 509 -19.85 -1.32 -3.14
N PHE A 510 -21.10 -1.44 -2.70
CA PHE A 510 -21.54 -1.03 -1.38
C PHE A 510 -22.81 -1.78 -0.95
N VAL A 511 -23.12 -1.68 0.35
CA VAL A 511 -24.41 -2.09 0.91
C VAL A 511 -25.01 -0.96 1.76
N VAL A 512 -26.33 -0.79 1.67
CA VAL A 512 -27.11 0.16 2.48
C VAL A 512 -28.22 -0.56 3.22
N PHE A 513 -28.22 -0.47 4.54
CA PHE A 513 -29.34 -0.89 5.38
C PHE A 513 -30.22 0.32 5.71
N ASN A 514 -31.52 0.19 5.44
CA ASN A 514 -32.50 1.25 5.63
C ASN A 514 -33.66 0.74 6.49
N GLY A 515 -33.73 1.19 7.74
CA GLY A 515 -34.72 0.81 8.75
C GLY A 515 -36.11 1.46 8.57
N SER A 516 -36.50 1.82 7.35
CA SER A 516 -37.77 2.51 7.05
C SER A 516 -38.83 1.64 6.37
N LEU A 517 -38.66 0.30 6.39
CA LEU A 517 -39.67 -0.61 5.85
C LEU A 517 -40.99 -0.43 6.62
N LYS A 518 -42.06 -0.13 5.90
CA LYS A 518 -43.42 -0.06 6.48
C LYS A 518 -43.88 -1.47 6.81
N SER A 519 -44.44 -1.67 8.00
CA SER A 519 -45.02 -2.94 8.42
C SER A 519 -46.11 -3.40 7.44
N SER A 520 -45.81 -4.38 6.61
CA SER A 520 -46.78 -5.13 5.82
C SER A 520 -46.85 -6.55 6.39
N HIS A 521 -48.02 -7.19 6.32
CA HIS A 521 -48.22 -8.53 6.90
C HIS A 521 -47.41 -9.65 6.22
N THR A 522 -46.68 -9.36 5.13
CA THR A 522 -46.06 -10.40 4.29
C THR A 522 -44.55 -10.26 4.11
N GLN A 523 -43.90 -9.15 4.48
CA GLN A 523 -42.48 -8.93 4.16
C GLN A 523 -41.69 -8.38 5.36
N LEU A 524 -40.70 -9.15 5.84
CA LEU A 524 -39.86 -8.79 6.99
C LEU A 524 -38.63 -7.95 6.60
N ALA A 525 -38.11 -8.18 5.40
CA ALA A 525 -37.03 -7.43 4.81
C ALA A 525 -37.13 -7.47 3.28
N LYS A 526 -36.47 -6.52 2.61
CA LYS A 526 -36.38 -6.48 1.15
C LYS A 526 -34.97 -6.13 0.73
N SER A 527 -34.32 -7.00 -0.05
CA SER A 527 -33.05 -6.70 -0.71
C SER A 527 -33.29 -6.34 -2.18
N THR A 528 -32.59 -5.32 -2.67
CA THR A 528 -32.64 -4.87 -4.06
C THR A 528 -31.28 -4.38 -4.52
N ILE A 529 -30.91 -4.68 -5.76
CA ILE A 529 -29.76 -4.05 -6.41
C ILE A 529 -30.13 -2.60 -6.75
N VAL A 530 -29.25 -1.66 -6.42
CA VAL A 530 -29.37 -0.25 -6.75
C VAL A 530 -28.05 0.24 -7.31
N GLU A 531 -28.02 0.56 -8.60
CA GLU A 531 -26.79 0.91 -9.32
C GLU A 531 -25.76 -0.23 -9.20
N ASP A 532 -24.60 0.00 -8.60
CA ASP A 532 -23.55 -0.99 -8.38
C ASP A 532 -23.54 -1.56 -6.93
N GLY A 533 -24.56 -1.24 -6.12
CA GLY A 533 -24.65 -1.67 -4.73
C GLY A 533 -25.93 -2.42 -4.38
N ILE A 534 -26.03 -2.83 -3.11
CA ILE A 534 -27.19 -3.52 -2.55
C ILE A 534 -27.89 -2.62 -1.53
N MET A 535 -29.20 -2.47 -1.65
CA MET A 535 -30.05 -1.85 -0.64
C MET A 535 -30.88 -2.92 0.07
N VAL A 536 -30.81 -2.92 1.40
CA VAL A 536 -31.56 -3.82 2.28
C VAL A 536 -32.50 -2.97 3.14
N GLN A 537 -33.80 -3.09 2.90
CA GLN A 537 -34.83 -2.42 3.69
C GLN A 537 -35.28 -3.32 4.83
N LEU A 538 -35.26 -2.79 6.05
CA LEU A 538 -35.54 -3.50 7.30
C LEU A 538 -36.62 -2.77 8.09
N LEU A 539 -37.31 -3.52 8.95
CA LEU A 539 -38.08 -2.93 10.06
C LEU A 539 -37.12 -2.23 11.05
N PRO A 540 -37.54 -1.14 11.72
CA PRO A 540 -36.73 -0.44 12.71
C PRO A 540 -36.13 -1.36 13.78
N GLU A 541 -36.93 -2.30 14.31
CA GLU A 541 -36.50 -3.26 15.33
C GLU A 541 -35.38 -4.19 14.81
N LYS A 542 -35.45 -4.63 13.56
CA LYS A 542 -34.40 -5.45 12.94
C LYS A 542 -33.12 -4.66 12.69
N MET A 543 -33.22 -3.37 12.42
CA MET A 543 -32.07 -2.47 12.29
C MET A 543 -31.33 -2.32 13.64
N GLU A 544 -32.06 -2.21 14.75
CA GLU A 544 -31.47 -2.17 16.10
C GLU A 544 -30.75 -3.47 16.46
N LEU A 545 -31.34 -4.61 16.11
CA LEU A 545 -30.72 -5.93 16.29
C LEU A 545 -29.44 -6.07 15.46
N LEU A 546 -29.48 -5.68 14.18
CA LEU A 546 -28.30 -5.67 13.32
C LEU A 546 -27.17 -4.81 13.92
N ARG A 547 -27.49 -3.57 14.34
CA ARG A 547 -26.49 -2.68 14.96
C ARG A 547 -25.93 -3.27 16.26
N SER A 548 -26.74 -4.00 17.02
CA SER A 548 -26.31 -4.65 18.26
C SER A 548 -25.38 -5.84 17.99
N ALA A 549 -25.72 -6.69 17.01
CA ALA A 549 -24.88 -7.81 16.58
C ALA A 549 -23.52 -7.33 16.06
N LEU A 550 -23.50 -6.30 15.21
CA LEU A 550 -22.25 -5.71 14.71
C LEU A 550 -21.39 -5.11 15.83
N LYS A 551 -22.01 -4.53 16.87
CA LYS A 551 -21.29 -4.02 18.06
C LYS A 551 -20.74 -5.15 18.95
N ALA A 552 -21.40 -6.30 18.94
CA ALA A 552 -20.98 -7.50 19.66
C ALA A 552 -20.00 -8.37 18.84
N MET A 553 -19.69 -7.98 17.60
CA MET A 553 -18.90 -8.78 16.66
C MET A 553 -19.52 -10.16 16.38
N GLU A 554 -20.85 -10.19 16.29
CA GLU A 554 -21.64 -11.38 16.02
C GLU A 554 -22.13 -11.39 14.57
N ASP A 555 -22.24 -12.58 14.00
CA ASP A 555 -22.85 -12.80 12.69
C ASP A 555 -24.35 -12.47 12.74
N PHE A 556 -24.92 -12.08 11.60
CA PHE A 556 -26.32 -11.69 11.52
C PHE A 556 -26.95 -12.10 10.19
N GLU A 557 -28.12 -12.75 10.27
CA GLU A 557 -28.88 -13.19 9.10
C GLU A 557 -30.20 -12.45 8.98
N ILE A 558 -30.53 -12.03 7.76
CA ILE A 558 -31.76 -11.34 7.42
C ILE A 558 -32.50 -12.17 6.37
N ASP A 559 -33.64 -12.75 6.75
CA ASP A 559 -34.56 -13.39 5.83
C ASP A 559 -35.35 -12.33 5.05
N CYS A 560 -35.17 -12.31 3.72
CA CYS A 560 -35.84 -11.41 2.78
C CYS A 560 -37.03 -12.06 2.07
N GLY A 561 -37.42 -13.27 2.46
CA GLY A 561 -38.57 -13.99 1.93
C GLY A 561 -39.92 -13.42 2.32
N HIS A 562 -40.96 -13.83 1.60
CA HIS A 562 -42.35 -13.62 2.01
C HIS A 562 -42.72 -14.59 3.14
N LEU A 563 -43.45 -14.09 4.15
CA LEU A 563 -44.14 -14.96 5.10
C LEU A 563 -45.17 -15.77 4.30
N VAL A 564 -44.86 -17.04 4.06
CA VAL A 564 -45.78 -17.99 3.43
C VAL A 564 -47.01 -18.05 4.32
N LYS A 565 -48.18 -17.66 3.78
CA LYS A 565 -49.45 -18.02 4.41
C LYS A 565 -49.54 -19.55 4.36
N GLU A 566 -50.01 -20.18 5.43
CA GLU A 566 -50.08 -21.64 5.63
C GLU A 566 -50.88 -22.45 4.56
N GLU A 567 -51.18 -21.90 3.38
CA GLU A 567 -52.06 -22.51 2.36
C GLU A 567 -51.44 -22.72 0.96
N GLU A 568 -50.13 -22.54 0.76
CA GLU A 568 -49.51 -22.87 -0.53
C GLU A 568 -49.00 -24.33 -0.58
N LYS A 569 -49.49 -25.04 -1.59
CA LYS A 569 -49.44 -26.48 -1.81
C LYS A 569 -48.02 -27.05 -1.79
N GLU A 570 -47.88 -28.26 -1.26
CA GLU A 570 -46.70 -29.12 -1.41
C GLU A 570 -46.24 -29.14 -2.88
N GLY A 571 -45.13 -28.46 -3.20
CA GLY A 571 -44.47 -28.56 -4.49
C GLY A 571 -43.85 -27.28 -5.08
N GLU A 572 -44.19 -26.07 -4.59
CA GLU A 572 -43.64 -24.82 -5.13
C GLU A 572 -42.48 -24.31 -4.27
N HIS A 573 -41.24 -24.57 -4.73
CA HIS A 573 -40.02 -24.19 -4.02
C HIS A 573 -39.77 -22.69 -4.24
N VAL A 574 -40.38 -21.82 -3.42
CA VAL A 574 -40.07 -20.39 -3.43
C VAL A 574 -38.64 -20.22 -2.92
N PRO A 575 -37.69 -19.70 -3.73
CA PRO A 575 -36.31 -19.54 -3.28
C PRO A 575 -36.28 -18.50 -2.15
N ARG A 576 -35.86 -18.94 -0.96
CA ARG A 576 -35.60 -18.05 0.18
C ARG A 576 -34.41 -17.16 -0.17
N THR A 577 -34.63 -15.86 -0.20
CA THR A 577 -33.57 -14.87 -0.35
C THR A 577 -33.13 -14.43 1.03
N SER A 578 -31.83 -14.43 1.29
CA SER A 578 -31.25 -14.06 2.58
C SER A 578 -30.09 -13.08 2.38
N VAL A 579 -29.87 -12.25 3.40
CA VAL A 579 -28.66 -11.43 3.52
C VAL A 579 -27.91 -11.93 4.76
N CYS A 580 -26.76 -12.53 4.55
CA CYS A 580 -25.89 -13.04 5.59
C CYS A 580 -24.72 -12.08 5.79
N ILE A 581 -24.51 -11.65 7.03
CA ILE A 581 -23.38 -10.83 7.45
C ILE A 581 -22.54 -11.69 8.39
N GLN A 582 -21.29 -11.93 8.01
CA GLN A 582 -20.41 -12.83 8.76
C GLN A 582 -19.04 -12.20 9.00
N TRP A 583 -18.52 -12.42 10.21
CA TRP A 583 -17.15 -12.08 10.56
C TRP A 583 -16.21 -13.18 10.08
N ILE A 584 -15.25 -12.81 9.25
CA ILE A 584 -14.25 -13.73 8.67
C ILE A 584 -12.89 -13.48 9.28
N SER A 585 -11.94 -14.38 9.01
CA SER A 585 -10.54 -14.20 9.39
C SER A 585 -10.00 -12.83 8.98
N ASP A 586 -9.00 -12.35 9.71
CA ASP A 586 -8.34 -11.08 9.43
C ASP A 586 -7.95 -10.93 7.96
N ASP A 587 -8.17 -9.74 7.42
CA ASP A 587 -7.66 -9.38 6.10
C ASP A 587 -6.13 -9.30 6.19
N THR A 588 -5.44 -10.23 5.54
CA THR A 588 -3.97 -10.27 5.46
C THR A 588 -3.45 -9.81 4.10
N LYS A 589 -4.32 -9.37 3.18
CA LYS A 589 -3.99 -9.07 1.78
C LYS A 589 -3.44 -7.67 1.60
N PHE A 590 -2.50 -7.33 2.46
CA PHE A 590 -1.72 -6.11 2.40
C PHE A 590 -0.24 -6.48 2.50
N ASN A 591 0.62 -5.59 2.01
CA ASN A 591 2.06 -5.84 1.89
C ASN A 591 2.42 -7.06 1.03
N ILE A 592 1.50 -7.51 0.17
CA ILE A 592 1.73 -8.57 -0.82
C ILE A 592 2.95 -8.17 -1.67
N GLY A 593 3.91 -9.06 -1.79
CA GLY A 593 5.13 -8.81 -2.57
C GLY A 593 6.30 -8.24 -1.79
N LEU A 594 6.05 -7.72 -0.59
CA LEU A 594 7.13 -7.22 0.24
C LEU A 594 7.82 -8.40 0.92
N SER A 595 9.15 -8.34 0.94
CA SER A 595 9.99 -9.32 1.60
C SER A 595 11.04 -8.65 2.47
N SER A 596 11.43 -9.33 3.54
CA SER A 596 12.50 -8.87 4.41
C SER A 596 13.83 -8.84 3.65
N PRO A 597 14.60 -7.75 3.70
CA PRO A 597 15.95 -7.73 3.13
C PRO A 597 16.95 -8.60 3.90
N ILE A 598 16.58 -9.12 5.08
CA ILE A 598 17.44 -9.95 5.93
C ILE A 598 17.49 -11.39 5.40
N ASP A 599 16.33 -11.98 5.12
CA ASP A 599 16.16 -13.40 4.85
C ASP A 599 15.10 -13.72 3.78
N TYR A 600 14.58 -12.70 3.08
CA TYR A 600 13.52 -12.80 2.08
C TYR A 600 12.21 -13.39 2.59
N ARG A 601 12.00 -13.43 3.91
CA ARG A 601 10.70 -13.80 4.49
C ARG A 601 9.62 -12.85 3.96
N ALA A 602 8.50 -13.40 3.51
CA ALA A 602 7.36 -12.61 3.07
C ALA A 602 6.81 -11.75 4.21
N LEU A 603 6.50 -10.49 3.90
CA LEU A 603 5.89 -9.50 4.80
C LEU A 603 4.39 -9.35 4.54
N GLU A 604 3.80 -10.22 3.72
CA GLU A 604 2.37 -10.28 3.48
C GLU A 604 1.61 -10.51 4.79
N GLY A 605 0.58 -9.69 5.05
CA GLY A 605 -0.19 -9.72 6.29
C GLY A 605 0.55 -9.18 7.52
N VAL A 606 1.83 -8.82 7.41
CA VAL A 606 2.61 -8.25 8.53
C VAL A 606 2.33 -6.77 8.64
N ILE A 607 1.82 -6.33 9.80
CA ILE A 607 1.43 -4.92 10.03
C ILE A 607 2.68 -4.04 9.91
N GLY A 608 2.62 -3.07 8.99
CA GLY A 608 3.72 -2.14 8.72
C GLY A 608 3.30 -0.68 8.91
N TYR A 609 4.19 0.14 9.44
CA TYR A 609 3.99 1.58 9.58
C TYR A 609 5.08 2.36 8.83
N ASN A 610 4.66 3.34 8.04
CA ASN A 610 5.56 4.30 7.42
C ASN A 610 5.97 5.37 8.43
N ILE A 611 7.26 5.69 8.48
CA ILE A 611 7.82 6.65 9.42
C ILE A 611 7.73 8.07 8.84
N GLN A 612 7.05 8.97 9.57
CA GLN A 612 6.96 10.39 9.22
C GLN A 612 7.92 11.20 10.10
N GLY A 613 8.78 12.05 9.52
CA GLY A 613 9.58 13.04 10.29
C GLY A 613 11.12 12.93 10.16
N LYS A 614 11.84 13.21 11.27
CA LYS A 614 13.33 13.21 11.34
C LYS A 614 13.90 11.78 11.36
N SER A 615 13.66 11.03 10.30
CA SER A 615 14.13 9.65 10.13
C SER A 615 15.43 9.54 9.32
N GLU A 616 16.20 10.63 9.23
CA GLU A 616 17.44 10.68 8.44
C GLU A 616 18.64 11.04 9.31
N LYS A 617 19.76 10.34 9.11
CA LYS A 617 21.09 10.72 9.60
C LYS A 617 22.09 10.66 8.46
N LYS A 618 23.05 11.58 8.47
CA LYS A 618 23.95 11.80 7.34
C LYS A 618 25.41 11.64 7.73
N ASP A 619 26.18 11.05 6.82
CA ASP A 619 27.64 11.11 6.79
C ASP A 619 28.08 12.16 5.72
N LYS A 620 29.36 12.19 5.33
CA LYS A 620 29.93 13.11 4.34
C LYS A 620 29.31 13.01 2.95
N HIS A 621 28.86 11.82 2.56
CA HIS A 621 28.39 11.52 1.19
C HIS A 621 27.01 10.86 1.12
N PHE A 622 26.56 10.24 2.21
CA PHE A 622 25.36 9.40 2.23
C PHE A 622 24.42 9.78 3.36
N ILE A 623 23.14 9.50 3.16
CA ILE A 623 22.08 9.58 4.16
C ILE A 623 21.61 8.16 4.45
N LEU A 624 21.56 7.79 5.72
CA LEU A 624 20.80 6.64 6.19
C LEU A 624 19.40 7.14 6.55
N ARG A 625 18.37 6.56 5.93
CA ARG A 625 16.97 6.89 6.16
C ARG A 625 16.22 5.69 6.70
N TRP A 626 15.45 5.88 7.77
CA TRP A 626 14.51 4.88 8.29
C TRP A 626 13.13 5.14 7.68
N ASN A 627 12.61 4.18 6.92
CA ASN A 627 11.35 4.34 6.18
C ASN A 627 10.18 3.64 6.85
N GLN A 628 10.37 2.42 7.31
CA GLN A 628 9.29 1.54 7.73
C GLN A 628 9.66 0.71 8.96
N VAL A 629 8.63 0.30 9.69
CA VAL A 629 8.71 -0.73 10.74
C VAL A 629 7.61 -1.75 10.52
N PHE A 630 7.94 -3.04 10.59
CA PHE A 630 7.00 -4.16 10.46
C PHE A 630 6.93 -4.92 11.78
N PHE A 631 5.72 -5.14 12.31
CA PHE A 631 5.49 -5.89 13.55
C PHE A 631 4.98 -7.29 13.22
N TYR A 632 5.79 -8.31 13.52
CA TYR A 632 5.44 -9.72 13.31
C TYR A 632 4.57 -10.27 14.43
N GLN A 633 4.87 -9.88 15.66
CA GLN A 633 4.17 -10.29 16.88
C GLN A 633 4.06 -9.08 17.78
N CYS A 634 2.82 -8.67 18.05
CA CYS A 634 2.51 -7.53 18.93
C CYS A 634 1.05 -7.61 19.39
N THR A 635 0.83 -7.69 20.70
CA THR A 635 -0.50 -7.62 21.34
C THR A 635 -0.82 -6.23 21.93
N ASN A 636 0.13 -5.30 21.86
CA ASN A 636 0.10 -4.01 22.56
C ASN A 636 -0.38 -2.82 21.72
N ASP A 637 -0.71 -1.73 22.42
CA ASP A 637 -1.09 -0.43 21.85
C ASP A 637 0.00 0.15 20.93
N ALA A 638 -0.42 0.62 19.75
CA ALA A 638 0.47 1.14 18.70
C ALA A 638 1.40 2.28 19.14
N THR A 639 1.06 3.02 20.20
CA THR A 639 1.83 4.19 20.67
C THR A 639 3.13 3.79 21.37
N ASP A 640 3.08 2.77 22.23
CA ASP A 640 4.26 2.34 22.99
C ASP A 640 5.26 1.60 22.10
N MET A 641 4.73 0.82 21.15
CA MET A 641 5.51 0.13 20.13
C MET A 641 6.22 1.10 19.18
N GLY A 642 5.58 2.22 18.84
CA GLY A 642 6.20 3.28 18.06
C GLY A 642 7.39 3.94 18.77
N ARG A 643 7.29 4.18 20.08
CA ARG A 643 8.39 4.74 20.89
C ARG A 643 9.57 3.78 20.99
N LEU A 644 9.29 2.50 21.23
CA LEU A 644 10.29 1.45 21.28
C LEU A 644 11.04 1.35 19.94
N ALA A 645 10.31 1.30 18.82
CA ALA A 645 10.90 1.28 17.49
C ALA A 645 11.78 2.51 17.22
N GLU A 646 11.35 3.70 17.65
CA GLU A 646 12.15 4.93 17.51
C GLU A 646 13.44 4.89 18.32
N GLN A 647 13.40 4.43 19.57
CA GLN A 647 14.60 4.26 20.41
C GLN A 647 15.61 3.30 19.76
N MET A 648 15.14 2.15 19.27
CA MET A 648 16.00 1.19 18.57
C MET A 648 16.57 1.77 17.28
N ALA A 649 15.77 2.51 16.51
CA ALA A 649 16.23 3.16 15.29
C ALA A 649 17.34 4.18 15.59
N GLN A 650 17.29 4.89 16.72
CA GLN A 650 18.37 5.80 17.15
C GLN A 650 19.69 5.06 17.40
N GLY A 651 19.65 3.88 18.04
CA GLY A 651 20.82 3.01 18.20
C GLY A 651 21.37 2.53 16.86
N CYS A 652 20.50 2.12 15.94
CA CYS A 652 20.87 1.71 14.57
C CYS A 652 21.59 2.85 13.82
N PHE A 653 21.10 4.08 13.95
CA PHE A 653 21.75 5.24 13.32
C PHE A 653 23.18 5.46 13.83
N GLN A 654 23.40 5.34 15.14
CA GLN A 654 24.74 5.52 15.72
C GLN A 654 25.71 4.44 15.24
N ALA A 655 25.23 3.20 15.12
CA ALA A 655 26.01 2.07 14.64
C ALA A 655 26.34 2.12 13.13
N LEU A 656 25.36 2.47 12.28
CA LEU A 656 25.49 2.28 10.83
C LEU A 656 26.03 3.49 10.06
N VAL A 657 25.78 4.72 10.54
CA VAL A 657 26.21 5.96 9.84
C VAL A 657 27.72 6.01 9.55
N PRO A 658 28.62 5.56 10.45
CA PRO A 658 30.06 5.52 10.16
C PRO A 658 30.46 4.55 9.02
N HIS A 659 29.56 3.66 8.61
CA HIS A 659 29.86 2.55 7.70
C HIS A 659 29.14 2.65 6.34
N LEU A 660 28.38 3.72 6.08
CA LEU A 660 27.58 3.88 4.85
C LEU A 660 28.41 3.75 3.57
N SER A 661 29.62 4.32 3.54
CA SER A 661 30.52 4.20 2.38
C SER A 661 30.94 2.77 2.08
N SER A 662 31.08 1.93 3.11
CA SER A 662 31.43 0.50 2.96
C SER A 662 30.22 -0.31 2.51
N LEU A 663 29.03 -0.02 3.07
CA LEU A 663 27.77 -0.68 2.72
C LEU A 663 27.38 -0.38 1.26
N ARG A 664 27.52 0.89 0.83
CA ARG A 664 27.30 1.31 -0.56
C ARG A 664 28.19 0.56 -1.55
N LYS A 665 29.48 0.40 -1.26
CA LYS A 665 30.42 -0.35 -2.12
C LYS A 665 30.07 -1.83 -2.28
N ARG A 666 29.29 -2.38 -1.35
CA ARG A 666 28.82 -3.77 -1.36
C ARG A 666 27.40 -3.92 -1.92
N GLY A 667 26.77 -2.85 -2.39
CA GLY A 667 25.39 -2.85 -2.87
C GLY A 667 24.33 -3.02 -1.77
N GLN A 668 24.72 -2.99 -0.49
CA GLN A 668 23.80 -3.19 0.64
C GLN A 668 23.08 -1.88 0.98
N LEU A 669 22.11 -1.48 0.15
CA LEU A 669 21.38 -0.22 0.32
C LEU A 669 20.12 -0.33 1.16
N LYS A 670 19.35 -1.40 0.97
CA LYS A 670 18.15 -1.71 1.73
C LYS A 670 18.54 -2.65 2.86
N ILE A 671 18.49 -2.14 4.09
CA ILE A 671 18.98 -2.83 5.28
C ILE A 671 17.80 -3.12 6.19
N GLY A 672 17.66 -4.36 6.62
CA GLY A 672 16.70 -4.78 7.63
C GLY A 672 17.40 -5.06 8.95
N ILE A 673 16.76 -4.64 10.04
CA ILE A 673 17.17 -4.99 11.41
C ILE A 673 15.93 -5.49 12.13
N ARG A 674 15.86 -6.80 12.33
CA ARG A 674 14.78 -7.46 13.07
C ARG A 674 15.22 -7.66 14.52
N ILE A 675 14.41 -7.18 15.45
CA ILE A 675 14.67 -7.12 16.88
C ILE A 675 13.66 -8.02 17.57
N ASN A 676 14.14 -8.88 18.45
CA ASN A 676 13.33 -9.72 19.33
C ASN A 676 13.49 -9.21 20.76
N VAL A 677 12.39 -8.77 21.35
CA VAL A 677 12.31 -8.34 22.75
C VAL A 677 11.44 -9.37 23.49
N HIS A 678 12.09 -10.33 24.13
CA HIS A 678 11.45 -11.38 24.91
C HIS A 678 12.31 -11.72 26.14
N PRO A 679 11.73 -12.04 27.31
CA PRO A 679 12.48 -12.39 28.52
C PRO A 679 13.52 -13.52 28.34
N ASP A 680 13.21 -14.52 27.51
CA ASP A 680 14.07 -15.69 27.29
C ASP A 680 14.92 -15.62 26.01
N GLU A 681 14.53 -14.81 25.03
CA GLU A 681 15.18 -14.71 23.72
C GLU A 681 15.39 -13.25 23.31
N VAL A 682 16.42 -12.63 23.87
CA VAL A 682 16.82 -11.25 23.56
C VAL A 682 17.84 -11.23 22.43
N GLY A 683 17.56 -10.52 21.34
CA GLY A 683 18.54 -10.40 20.27
C GLY A 683 18.08 -9.60 19.06
N TYR A 684 18.96 -9.52 18.05
CA TYR A 684 18.64 -8.94 16.76
C TYR A 684 19.26 -9.76 15.63
N SER A 685 18.68 -9.65 14.44
CA SER A 685 19.27 -10.08 13.18
C SER A 685 19.32 -8.89 12.22
N ALA A 686 20.46 -8.69 11.56
CA ALA A 686 20.65 -7.58 10.63
C ALA A 686 21.19 -8.09 9.29
N GLY A 687 20.60 -7.65 8.19
CA GLY A 687 20.95 -8.13 6.86
C GLY A 687 20.48 -7.21 5.73
N SER A 688 20.99 -7.50 4.55
CA SER A 688 20.64 -6.85 3.29
C SER A 688 20.88 -7.84 2.16
N LEU A 689 19.98 -7.92 1.18
CA LEU A 689 20.08 -8.87 0.07
C LEU A 689 20.19 -10.34 0.54
N GLY A 690 19.49 -10.71 1.61
CA GLY A 690 19.53 -12.06 2.18
C GLY A 690 20.87 -12.43 2.83
N VAL A 691 21.82 -11.49 2.91
CA VAL A 691 23.15 -11.71 3.51
C VAL A 691 23.34 -10.84 4.76
N PRO A 692 24.09 -11.34 5.77
CA PRO A 692 24.40 -10.55 6.95
C PRO A 692 25.16 -9.26 6.63
N LEU A 693 25.01 -8.25 7.49
CA LEU A 693 25.83 -7.05 7.42
C LEU A 693 27.31 -7.36 7.76
N PRO A 694 28.28 -6.54 7.31
CA PRO A 694 29.70 -6.75 7.62
C PRO A 694 29.97 -6.73 9.13
N ASP A 695 30.95 -7.52 9.60
CA ASP A 695 31.30 -7.66 11.02
C ASP A 695 31.51 -6.34 11.77
N LYS A 696 32.05 -5.32 11.07
CA LYS A 696 32.23 -3.98 11.65
C LYS A 696 30.89 -3.31 12.00
N CYS A 697 29.88 -3.47 11.14
CA CYS A 697 28.54 -2.98 11.38
C CYS A 697 27.87 -3.78 12.51
N LEU A 698 28.01 -5.11 12.50
CA LEU A 698 27.45 -5.97 13.56
C LEU A 698 28.04 -5.62 14.94
N LYS A 699 29.36 -5.44 15.03
CA LYS A 699 29.99 -4.97 16.27
C LYS A 699 29.44 -3.62 16.74
N GLY A 700 29.26 -2.67 15.81
CA GLY A 700 28.66 -1.38 16.13
C GLY A 700 27.22 -1.51 16.60
N LEU A 701 26.45 -2.44 16.03
CA LEU A 701 25.08 -2.74 16.46
C LEU A 701 25.07 -3.42 17.83
N ASP A 702 25.99 -4.33 18.13
CA ASP A 702 26.11 -4.95 19.46
C ASP A 702 26.32 -3.88 20.54
N ASP A 703 27.23 -2.93 20.30
CA ASP A 703 27.58 -1.87 21.24
C ASP A 703 26.39 -0.91 21.53
N HIS A 704 25.47 -0.72 20.58
CA HIS A 704 24.38 0.28 20.68
C HIS A 704 22.98 -0.30 20.84
N LEU A 705 22.68 -1.47 20.28
CA LEU A 705 21.35 -2.09 20.33
C LEU A 705 21.19 -3.02 21.53
N ILE A 706 22.16 -3.89 21.82
CA ILE A 706 22.02 -4.89 22.89
C ILE A 706 21.67 -4.23 24.25
N PRO A 707 22.28 -3.09 24.66
CA PRO A 707 21.86 -2.40 25.88
C PRO A 707 20.40 -1.94 25.84
N LEU A 708 19.95 -1.38 24.71
CA LEU A 708 18.58 -0.90 24.54
C LEU A 708 17.56 -2.04 24.56
N VAL A 709 17.87 -3.17 23.91
CA VAL A 709 16.99 -4.34 23.88
C VAL A 709 16.87 -4.96 25.29
N ASN A 710 17.97 -5.03 26.04
CA ASN A 710 17.95 -5.47 27.44
C ASN A 710 17.13 -4.52 28.33
N GLU A 711 17.29 -3.20 28.17
CA GLU A 711 16.49 -2.20 28.89
C GLU A 711 15.00 -2.32 28.57
N ALA A 712 14.64 -2.45 27.29
CA ALA A 712 13.27 -2.66 26.85
C ALA A 712 12.67 -3.96 27.41
N THR A 713 13.46 -5.04 27.45
CA THR A 713 13.02 -6.32 28.03
C THR A 713 12.66 -6.17 29.50
N CYS A 714 13.48 -5.46 30.29
CA CYS A 714 13.19 -5.16 31.69
C CYS A 714 11.88 -4.36 31.86
N HIS A 715 11.60 -3.41 30.96
CA HIS A 715 10.35 -2.66 30.97
C HIS A 715 9.13 -3.48 30.56
N LEU A 716 9.32 -4.48 29.70
CA LEU A 716 8.29 -5.36 29.17
C LEU A 716 8.10 -6.66 29.96
N GLN A 717 8.79 -6.85 31.09
CA GLN A 717 8.62 -8.02 31.99
C GLN A 717 7.19 -8.24 32.52
N ALA A 718 6.27 -7.31 32.27
CA ALA A 718 4.85 -7.44 32.60
C ALA A 718 4.01 -8.22 31.55
N PHE A 719 4.60 -8.61 30.41
CA PHE A 719 3.87 -9.20 29.28
C PHE A 719 4.32 -10.65 29.02
N GLU A 720 3.35 -11.52 28.72
CA GLU A 720 3.60 -12.94 28.41
C GLU A 720 4.04 -13.16 26.94
N ASP A 721 3.78 -12.22 26.03
CA ASP A 721 4.02 -12.40 24.59
C ASP A 721 5.31 -11.70 24.09
N PRO A 722 6.08 -12.34 23.19
CA PRO A 722 7.26 -11.74 22.55
C PRO A 722 6.88 -10.57 21.64
N VAL A 723 7.72 -9.54 21.68
CA VAL A 723 7.64 -8.41 20.74
C VAL A 723 8.71 -8.58 19.66
N VAL A 724 8.26 -8.86 18.43
CA VAL A 724 9.15 -9.02 17.27
C VAL A 724 8.80 -8.01 16.20
N PHE A 725 9.76 -7.16 15.86
CA PHE A 725 9.60 -6.15 14.81
C PHE A 725 10.87 -5.94 13.98
N GLU A 726 10.71 -5.40 12.79
CA GLU A 726 11.78 -5.19 11.83
C GLU A 726 11.79 -3.76 11.30
N LEU A 727 12.94 -3.11 11.45
CA LEU A 727 13.21 -1.76 10.99
C LEU A 727 13.85 -1.81 9.60
N ILE A 728 13.31 -1.04 8.65
CA ILE A 728 13.84 -0.96 7.28
C ILE A 728 14.52 0.38 7.04
N PHE A 729 15.80 0.32 6.67
CA PHE A 729 16.64 1.46 6.36
C PHE A 729 17.08 1.48 4.89
N TYR A 730 17.28 2.67 4.36
CA TYR A 730 17.83 2.91 3.03
C TYR A 730 19.05 3.82 3.09
N ILE A 731 20.07 3.50 2.28
CA ILE A 731 21.22 4.38 2.03
C ILE A 731 20.94 5.20 0.77
N LEU A 732 20.85 6.52 0.93
CA LEU A 732 20.67 7.50 -0.14
C LEU A 732 21.94 8.32 -0.37
N GLU A 733 22.11 8.84 -1.59
CA GLU A 733 23.18 9.77 -1.92
C GLU A 733 22.78 11.24 -1.64
N MET A 734 23.69 12.02 -1.06
CA MET A 734 23.46 13.41 -0.61
C MET A 734 23.42 14.48 -1.71
N GLN A 735 23.35 14.09 -2.99
CA GLN A 735 23.83 14.84 -4.15
C GLN A 735 25.36 14.84 -4.25
N LEU A 736 25.84 14.57 -5.46
CA LEU A 736 27.26 14.49 -5.80
C LEU A 736 27.90 15.86 -5.63
N LYS A 737 28.97 15.95 -4.83
CA LYS A 737 29.84 17.13 -4.81
C LYS A 737 30.66 17.12 -6.09
N THR A 738 30.63 18.22 -6.84
CA THR A 738 31.63 18.54 -7.85
C THR A 738 33.03 18.45 -7.25
N SER A 739 33.80 17.44 -7.63
CA SER A 739 35.24 17.58 -7.61
C SER A 739 35.61 18.40 -8.85
N ARG A 740 35.63 19.73 -8.74
CA ARG A 740 36.31 20.56 -9.74
C ARG A 740 37.74 20.05 -9.87
N LYS A 741 38.10 19.51 -11.04
CA LYS A 741 39.49 19.31 -11.45
C LYS A 741 39.84 20.29 -12.54
#